data_AF-A0A8C2U969-F1
#
_entry.id   AF-A0A8C2U969-F1
#
_cell.length_a   1.000
_cell.length_b   1.000
_cell.length_c   1.000
_cell.angle_alpha   90.00
_cell.angle_beta   90.00
_cell.angle_gamma   90.00
#
_symmetry.space_group_name_H-M   'P 1'
#
loop_
_entity.id
_entity.type
_entity.pdbx_description
1 polymer ?
#
loop_
_entity_poly.entity_id
_entity_poly.type
_entity_poly.pdbx_seq_one_letter_code
_entity_poly.pdbx_strand_id
1 'polypeptide(L)'
;MGTGTRGCDHPPWAGTERGGTGRHSRPRPGGGARPSPGRGVGRVSGRVSGRSSARAQRRSTRRLTWPGSGADMADGSRQSKLAAAKKKLKEYQQKNSPGATAGAKKKRKSKEGSRPETPTNDGRQSPENIQNILKVLVSDLNRSNGVAIPSLDRRKVRQCSVSLSLTRMFTVRSVFVPRSLSSTESLRQLSEQLNGLVSQVQPHFGPSVLIIFGGVHIQTIGILVSEKSELQTALGHTQQAARQKSGEAEDLAARLQSSRQRVSELERTLSSISMQQKQSEKHNKELVKERDNLKLELYKQSEEIKQQNSELSEKLRSLVSENSAMKLDVEDLHKKLEMAELMIQQFSNQSGNVDANQQLQMALEERASLETQIAQLSESLQQLQAERDQYVEKLKEEGSIWQQRVQQLSEQVRTMAEEKEKHVAQIQELESNITELLMKPMDVEPSLPAGPTAAELSLQEEIQRLQHEKEELHGQYQAQVRDNEQLSRLNQEQEERLLELEKTVQRYNEESVDRQQILESMQSDKATISRALSQNRELKEQLAELQNGFVKLTNENMEVTSALQSEQHVKKELAKKIGQLQENLGELKETLELKTQEARALQEQRDQFYGHLQQYTVAYQQLAAEKEELQKQYLLQTQLMDRLQHEEVQGKVTVEMHLKELQQTKVIKEGQVERLEAKCLIAPHPVTFLTSAMSQVEKEREEMRQQLAAQKQQCRNLLQQIAALRQEQQPAEVTHTNFCVQARFTDLIQEKADLKERLEELEHRCIQLSGETDTIGEYIALYQSQRAILKQRHQEKEEYISRLAQDKEEMKVKLLELQDLVMRLVKERNEWYSKYVAAAQNPELLARLREVNLADEAEQDPSQEDPTAKQIMQLLREIQNPQERSGSLLENPCIPFFYRADENDEVKIMVV
;
A
#
# COMPACT_ATOMS: atom_id res chain seq x y z
N MET A 1 15.07 59.67 -46.44
CA MET A 1 14.86 59.62 -47.91
C MET A 1 14.11 58.33 -48.26
N GLY A 2 13.41 58.28 -49.40
CA GLY A 2 12.34 57.30 -49.71
C GLY A 2 12.75 55.83 -49.97
N THR A 3 11.92 54.93 -50.52
CA THR A 3 10.46 54.95 -50.86
C THR A 3 10.02 53.58 -51.46
N GLY A 4 8.81 53.08 -51.17
CA GLY A 4 8.06 52.06 -51.96
C GLY A 4 8.47 50.56 -51.80
N THR A 5 7.71 49.54 -52.23
CA THR A 5 6.31 49.46 -52.76
C THR A 5 5.78 47.99 -52.88
N ARG A 6 4.48 47.76 -52.54
CA ARG A 6 3.45 46.76 -53.00
C ARG A 6 3.73 45.34 -53.60
N GLY A 7 2.80 44.41 -53.32
CA GLY A 7 2.37 43.23 -54.14
C GLY A 7 2.53 41.86 -53.42
N CYS A 8 1.54 41.03 -53.06
CA CYS A 8 0.31 40.45 -53.67
C CYS A 8 0.55 39.25 -54.62
N ASP A 9 0.08 38.04 -54.24
CA ASP A 9 -0.79 37.16 -55.07
C ASP A 9 -1.30 35.87 -54.34
N HIS A 10 -2.39 35.28 -54.85
CA HIS A 10 -3.16 34.16 -54.28
C HIS A 10 -3.08 32.87 -55.15
N PRO A 11 -3.47 31.67 -54.65
CA PRO A 11 -3.35 30.39 -55.35
C PRO A 11 -4.60 29.98 -56.19
N PRO A 12 -4.46 29.04 -57.15
CA PRO A 12 -5.57 28.54 -57.96
C PRO A 12 -6.31 27.33 -57.35
N TRP A 13 -7.56 27.15 -57.79
CA TRP A 13 -8.46 26.05 -57.39
C TRP A 13 -8.16 24.71 -58.10
N ALA A 14 -8.56 23.61 -57.46
CA ALA A 14 -8.79 22.31 -58.09
C ALA A 14 -10.24 21.86 -57.80
N GLY A 15 -10.88 21.13 -58.72
CA GLY A 15 -12.30 20.80 -58.59
C GLY A 15 -12.70 19.40 -59.05
N THR A 16 -13.83 18.99 -58.46
CA THR A 16 -14.90 18.09 -58.98
C THR A 16 -14.79 16.56 -58.87
N GLU A 17 -15.88 16.00 -58.31
CA GLU A 17 -16.40 14.61 -58.37
C GLU A 17 -15.58 13.51 -57.64
N ARG A 18 -16.15 12.49 -56.98
CA ARG A 18 -17.40 11.74 -57.18
C ARG A 18 -17.60 10.79 -55.96
N GLY A 19 -18.83 10.45 -55.54
CA GLY A 19 -19.01 9.46 -54.46
C GLY A 19 -20.45 9.30 -53.92
N GLY A 20 -21.25 8.44 -54.56
CA GLY A 20 -22.63 8.18 -54.16
C GLY A 20 -22.81 6.90 -53.32
N THR A 21 -23.62 7.03 -52.27
CA THR A 21 -24.57 6.03 -51.70
C THR A 21 -24.43 4.54 -52.02
N GLY A 22 -24.30 3.71 -50.98
CA GLY A 22 -24.62 2.27 -51.01
C GLY A 22 -25.33 1.82 -49.73
N ARG A 23 -26.63 1.50 -49.83
CA ARG A 23 -27.37 0.71 -48.81
C ARG A 23 -27.29 -0.76 -49.19
N HIS A 24 -27.30 -1.67 -48.20
CA HIS A 24 -28.07 -2.94 -48.14
C HIS A 24 -27.58 -3.76 -46.93
N SER A 25 -28.41 -4.00 -45.91
CA SER A 25 -29.35 -5.14 -45.75
C SER A 25 -28.74 -6.32 -44.98
N ARG A 26 -29.17 -6.49 -43.73
CA ARG A 26 -28.99 -7.74 -42.96
C ARG A 26 -29.93 -8.84 -43.47
N PRO A 27 -29.53 -10.12 -43.41
CA PRO A 27 -30.44 -11.23 -43.18
C PRO A 27 -30.33 -11.80 -41.75
N ARG A 28 -31.43 -12.37 -41.24
CA ARG A 28 -31.43 -13.30 -40.09
C ARG A 28 -31.01 -14.70 -40.56
N PRO A 29 -30.55 -15.56 -39.63
CA PRO A 29 -31.32 -16.77 -39.30
C PRO A 29 -31.62 -16.82 -37.78
N GLY A 30 -32.53 -17.64 -37.26
CA GLY A 30 -33.17 -18.83 -37.83
C GLY A 30 -32.65 -20.06 -37.09
N GLY A 31 -33.44 -20.64 -36.19
CA GLY A 31 -32.98 -21.65 -35.23
C GLY A 31 -33.21 -23.12 -35.63
N GLY A 32 -32.75 -24.03 -34.76
CA GLY A 32 -32.79 -25.49 -34.94
C GLY A 32 -31.50 -26.04 -35.58
N ALA A 33 -30.97 -27.21 -35.20
CA ALA A 33 -31.35 -28.14 -34.13
C ALA A 33 -30.12 -28.99 -33.71
N ARG A 34 -30.21 -29.70 -32.57
CA ARG A 34 -29.22 -30.75 -32.21
C ARG A 34 -29.23 -31.88 -33.25
N PRO A 35 -28.10 -32.61 -33.40
CA PRO A 35 -28.05 -33.91 -32.70
C PRO A 35 -26.70 -34.22 -32.03
N SER A 36 -26.73 -35.23 -31.18
CA SER A 36 -25.59 -35.99 -30.62
C SER A 36 -25.91 -37.49 -30.82
N PRO A 37 -25.07 -38.46 -30.43
CA PRO A 37 -23.61 -38.53 -30.35
C PRO A 37 -23.03 -39.74 -31.15
N GLY A 38 -21.70 -39.92 -31.20
CA GLY A 38 -21.07 -41.12 -31.79
C GLY A 38 -19.88 -41.65 -30.98
N ARG A 39 -19.79 -42.98 -30.80
CA ARG A 39 -18.71 -43.68 -30.07
C ARG A 39 -17.88 -44.59 -31.01
N GLY A 40 -16.60 -44.82 -30.65
CA GLY A 40 -15.69 -45.83 -31.22
C GLY A 40 -14.24 -45.37 -30.97
N VAL A 41 -13.31 -46.02 -30.26
CA VAL A 41 -12.97 -47.43 -29.93
C VAL A 41 -12.25 -48.18 -31.08
N GLY A 42 -11.02 -48.66 -30.79
CA GLY A 42 -10.11 -49.40 -31.71
C GLY A 42 -9.10 -48.46 -32.40
N ARG A 43 -7.78 -48.42 -32.15
CA ARG A 43 -6.73 -49.41 -31.77
C ARG A 43 -6.28 -50.32 -32.95
N VAL A 44 -4.96 -50.52 -33.04
CA VAL A 44 -4.20 -51.56 -33.79
C VAL A 44 -3.59 -51.15 -35.16
N SER A 45 -2.34 -50.66 -35.07
CA SER A 45 -1.14 -50.93 -35.89
C SER A 45 -1.18 -51.15 -37.42
N GLY A 46 -0.22 -50.49 -38.11
CA GLY A 46 0.37 -50.95 -39.37
C GLY A 46 1.77 -50.36 -39.60
N ARG A 47 2.84 -51.17 -39.51
CA ARG A 47 4.18 -50.80 -39.96
C ARG A 47 4.34 -51.17 -41.44
N VAL A 48 4.87 -50.27 -42.27
CA VAL A 48 5.66 -50.65 -43.46
C VAL A 48 6.90 -49.74 -43.55
N SER A 49 8.02 -50.31 -43.96
CA SER A 49 9.37 -49.73 -43.97
C SER A 49 9.91 -49.49 -45.38
N GLY A 50 10.72 -48.44 -45.56
CA GLY A 50 11.60 -48.24 -46.72
C GLY A 50 12.29 -46.88 -46.64
N ARG A 51 13.61 -46.80 -46.40
CA ARG A 51 14.69 -46.70 -47.42
C ARG A 51 14.69 -45.33 -48.16
N SER A 52 15.77 -44.54 -48.22
CA SER A 52 17.19 -44.79 -47.92
C SER A 52 18.01 -43.53 -47.59
N SER A 53 19.04 -43.69 -46.75
CA SER A 53 20.45 -43.28 -46.97
C SER A 53 20.84 -41.84 -47.36
N ALA A 54 21.54 -41.14 -46.46
CA ALA A 54 22.72 -40.32 -46.82
C ALA A 54 23.74 -40.20 -45.65
N ARG A 55 25.02 -40.39 -45.97
CA ARG A 55 26.20 -40.28 -45.10
C ARG A 55 26.40 -38.89 -44.47
N ALA A 56 26.98 -38.85 -43.27
CA ALA A 56 27.99 -37.85 -42.88
C ALA A 56 28.94 -38.46 -41.83
N GLN A 57 30.19 -37.96 -41.76
CA GLN A 57 31.33 -38.70 -41.20
C GLN A 57 31.97 -38.01 -39.98
N ARG A 58 32.10 -38.75 -38.88
CA ARG A 58 33.17 -38.75 -37.84
C ARG A 58 33.83 -37.42 -37.37
N ARG A 59 33.85 -37.29 -36.02
CA ARG A 59 34.95 -36.75 -35.15
C ARG A 59 35.16 -35.22 -35.18
N SER A 60 35.56 -34.54 -34.09
CA SER A 60 35.84 -34.96 -32.69
C SER A 60 36.05 -33.74 -31.79
N THR A 61 35.46 -33.69 -30.60
CA THR A 61 35.95 -32.89 -29.45
C THR A 61 35.69 -33.59 -28.11
N ARG A 62 36.64 -33.48 -27.18
CA ARG A 62 36.59 -34.00 -25.79
C ARG A 62 35.64 -33.10 -24.98
N ARG A 63 34.68 -33.64 -24.21
CA ARG A 63 34.80 -34.22 -22.85
C ARG A 63 35.48 -33.29 -21.83
N LEU A 64 34.65 -32.62 -21.03
CA LEU A 64 34.86 -32.36 -19.61
C LEU A 64 33.64 -32.88 -18.85
N THR A 65 33.84 -33.43 -17.66
CA THR A 65 32.82 -34.14 -16.86
C THR A 65 32.88 -33.68 -15.40
N TRP A 66 31.73 -33.34 -14.83
CA TRP A 66 31.51 -33.30 -13.38
C TRP A 66 30.19 -34.04 -13.03
N PRO A 67 30.03 -34.58 -11.81
CA PRO A 67 29.22 -35.77 -11.57
C PRO A 67 27.80 -35.47 -11.08
N GLY A 68 26.90 -36.43 -11.30
CA GLY A 68 25.56 -36.42 -10.74
C GLY A 68 25.48 -37.15 -9.39
N SER A 69 24.76 -36.57 -8.44
CA SER A 69 24.13 -37.23 -7.28
C SER A 69 23.11 -36.26 -6.68
N GLY A 70 21.84 -36.66 -6.53
CA GLY A 70 20.83 -35.77 -5.90
C GLY A 70 19.35 -36.01 -6.21
N ALA A 71 18.99 -36.87 -7.17
CA ALA A 71 17.57 -37.07 -7.55
C ALA A 71 16.78 -37.96 -6.56
N ASP A 72 17.32 -39.13 -6.18
CA ASP A 72 16.54 -40.18 -5.49
C ASP A 72 16.20 -39.89 -4.01
N MET A 73 16.92 -38.96 -3.36
CA MET A 73 16.66 -38.57 -1.96
C MET A 73 15.43 -37.65 -1.80
N ALA A 74 15.03 -36.94 -2.85
CA ALA A 74 13.96 -35.95 -2.78
C ALA A 74 12.56 -36.59 -2.73
N ASP A 75 12.31 -37.61 -3.54
CA ASP A 75 10.99 -38.24 -3.65
C ASP A 75 10.65 -39.08 -2.42
N GLY A 76 11.61 -39.77 -1.81
CA GLY A 76 11.39 -40.45 -0.52
C GLY A 76 10.94 -39.49 0.59
N SER A 77 11.52 -38.27 0.62
CA SER A 77 11.12 -37.22 1.57
C SER A 77 9.70 -36.70 1.29
N ARG A 78 9.34 -36.47 0.01
CA ARG A 78 7.97 -36.09 -0.38
C ARG A 78 6.95 -37.17 -0.03
N GLN A 79 7.24 -38.44 -0.35
CA GLN A 79 6.31 -39.55 -0.14
C GLN A 79 6.07 -39.81 1.36
N SER A 80 7.13 -39.71 2.19
CA SER A 80 7.04 -39.80 3.66
C SER A 80 6.23 -38.64 4.27
N LYS A 81 6.48 -37.38 3.84
CA LYS A 81 5.70 -36.21 4.27
C LYS A 81 4.22 -36.33 3.89
N LEU A 82 3.92 -36.85 2.70
CA LEU A 82 2.55 -37.03 2.21
C LEU A 82 1.82 -38.18 2.94
N ALA A 83 2.54 -39.23 3.36
CA ALA A 83 2.01 -40.27 4.24
C ALA A 83 1.72 -39.73 5.66
N ALA A 84 2.62 -38.91 6.23
CA ALA A 84 2.41 -38.26 7.52
C ALA A 84 1.23 -37.28 7.51
N ALA A 85 1.06 -36.50 6.43
CA ALA A 85 -0.09 -35.63 6.24
C ALA A 85 -1.41 -36.42 6.15
N LYS A 86 -1.44 -37.53 5.39
CA LYS A 86 -2.61 -38.44 5.33
C LYS A 86 -2.95 -39.05 6.69
N LYS A 87 -1.95 -39.42 7.51
CA LYS A 87 -2.19 -39.93 8.87
C LYS A 87 -2.82 -38.87 9.78
N LYS A 88 -2.29 -37.65 9.79
CA LYS A 88 -2.84 -36.51 10.56
C LYS A 88 -4.25 -36.13 10.10
N LEU A 89 -4.53 -36.14 8.79
CA LEU A 89 -5.87 -35.89 8.26
C LEU A 89 -6.88 -36.96 8.73
N LYS A 90 -6.45 -38.23 8.78
CA LYS A 90 -7.27 -39.34 9.27
C LYS A 90 -7.57 -39.22 10.78
N GLU A 91 -6.57 -38.86 11.59
CA GLU A 91 -6.77 -38.55 13.02
C GLU A 91 -7.70 -37.36 13.25
N TYR A 92 -7.62 -36.31 12.42
CA TYR A 92 -8.50 -35.14 12.51
C TYR A 92 -9.96 -35.48 12.16
N GLN A 93 -10.18 -36.28 11.10
CA GLN A 93 -11.51 -36.77 10.73
C GLN A 93 -12.10 -37.74 11.76
N GLN A 94 -11.26 -38.54 12.42
CA GLN A 94 -11.66 -39.49 13.46
C GLN A 94 -12.00 -38.79 14.79
N LYS A 95 -11.39 -37.62 15.09
CA LYS A 95 -11.77 -36.76 16.23
C LYS A 95 -13.03 -35.92 16.00
N ASN A 96 -13.44 -35.70 14.76
CA ASN A 96 -14.57 -34.84 14.39
C ASN A 96 -15.81 -35.58 13.87
N SER A 97 -15.93 -36.90 14.07
CA SER A 97 -17.18 -37.64 13.82
C SER A 97 -18.05 -37.66 15.10
N PRO A 98 -19.28 -37.09 15.08
CA PRO A 98 -20.11 -37.02 16.28
C PRO A 98 -20.74 -38.39 16.62
N GLY A 99 -20.15 -39.07 17.60
CA GLY A 99 -20.76 -40.24 18.25
C GLY A 99 -21.93 -39.83 19.16
N ALA A 100 -23.06 -40.52 19.05
CA ALA A 100 -24.26 -40.22 19.82
C ALA A 100 -24.16 -40.67 21.29
N THR A 101 -24.69 -39.89 22.23
CA THR A 101 -25.65 -40.39 23.26
C THR A 101 -26.32 -39.28 24.08
N ALA A 102 -27.65 -39.40 24.19
CA ALA A 102 -28.55 -39.07 25.31
C ALA A 102 -28.33 -37.83 26.23
N GLY A 103 -29.34 -36.95 26.32
CA GLY A 103 -29.51 -36.08 27.49
C GLY A 103 -30.31 -34.78 27.31
N ALA A 104 -31.65 -34.88 27.22
CA ALA A 104 -32.68 -34.04 27.88
C ALA A 104 -32.37 -32.55 28.26
N LYS A 105 -33.28 -31.58 28.13
CA LYS A 105 -34.75 -31.57 27.88
C LYS A 105 -35.26 -30.13 27.64
N LYS A 106 -36.26 -29.96 26.75
CA LYS A 106 -37.21 -28.80 26.64
C LYS A 106 -36.55 -27.45 26.23
N LYS A 107 -37.20 -26.52 25.53
CA LYS A 107 -38.55 -26.40 24.92
C LYS A 107 -38.36 -25.48 23.68
N ARG A 108 -38.68 -25.87 22.44
CA ARG A 108 -39.98 -25.63 21.76
C ARG A 108 -40.60 -24.24 22.08
N LYS A 109 -41.04 -23.42 21.11
CA LYS A 109 -41.34 -23.67 19.68
C LYS A 109 -41.77 -22.35 18.96
N SER A 110 -41.18 -22.07 17.78
CA SER A 110 -41.78 -21.65 16.46
C SER A 110 -42.88 -20.55 16.38
N LYS A 111 -43.30 -19.99 15.22
CA LYS A 111 -42.94 -20.06 13.77
C LYS A 111 -43.76 -18.95 13.05
N GLU A 112 -43.39 -18.61 11.80
CA GLU A 112 -44.20 -17.96 10.73
C GLU A 112 -45.06 -16.70 11.07
N GLY A 113 -45.26 -15.70 10.21
CA GLY A 113 -44.92 -15.56 8.79
C GLY A 113 -46.18 -15.43 7.91
N SER A 114 -46.49 -14.21 7.41
CA SER A 114 -47.50 -13.95 6.37
C SER A 114 -47.26 -12.63 5.64
N ARG A 115 -47.32 -12.69 4.30
CA ARG A 115 -47.71 -11.60 3.36
C ARG A 115 -49.27 -11.47 3.39
N PRO A 116 -49.99 -10.53 2.71
CA PRO A 116 -49.69 -10.01 1.36
C PRO A 116 -50.08 -8.53 1.06
N GLU A 117 -49.90 -8.18 -0.23
CA GLU A 117 -50.56 -7.13 -1.04
C GLU A 117 -50.09 -5.67 -1.05
N THR A 118 -50.34 -5.07 -2.22
CA THR A 118 -50.04 -3.71 -2.69
C THR A 118 -51.29 -3.15 -3.36
N PRO A 119 -51.51 -1.82 -3.32
CA PRO A 119 -51.96 -1.16 -4.54
C PRO A 119 -51.27 0.18 -4.86
N THR A 120 -51.49 0.61 -6.10
CA THR A 120 -51.03 1.83 -6.80
C THR A 120 -51.60 3.14 -6.24
N ASN A 121 -50.83 4.25 -6.28
CA ASN A 121 -50.93 5.33 -7.30
C ASN A 121 -50.14 6.61 -6.92
N ASP A 122 -49.96 7.54 -7.87
CA ASP A 122 -49.13 8.75 -7.83
C ASP A 122 -49.40 9.78 -6.71
N GLY A 123 -48.34 10.50 -6.32
CA GLY A 123 -48.42 11.71 -5.50
C GLY A 123 -47.06 12.42 -5.34
N ARG A 124 -46.83 13.53 -6.08
CA ARG A 124 -45.62 14.37 -5.93
C ARG A 124 -45.55 15.01 -4.54
N GLN A 125 -44.39 14.94 -3.87
CA GLN A 125 -43.96 15.92 -2.86
C GLN A 125 -42.47 16.27 -3.00
N SER A 126 -42.12 17.46 -2.50
CA SER A 126 -40.88 18.23 -2.78
C SER A 126 -39.65 17.76 -1.99
N PRO A 127 -38.40 18.11 -2.39
CA PRO A 127 -37.18 17.51 -1.83
C PRO A 127 -36.60 18.29 -0.64
N GLU A 128 -37.28 18.28 0.52
CA GLU A 128 -36.78 18.97 1.72
C GLU A 128 -35.88 18.11 2.63
N ASN A 129 -35.83 16.78 2.42
CA ASN A 129 -35.02 15.88 3.26
C ASN A 129 -33.52 15.80 2.92
N ILE A 130 -33.06 16.44 1.84
CA ILE A 130 -31.63 16.40 1.45
C ILE A 130 -30.80 17.47 2.20
N GLN A 131 -31.39 18.61 2.55
CA GLN A 131 -30.67 19.67 3.29
C GLN A 131 -30.38 19.31 4.76
N ASN A 132 -31.21 18.46 5.38
CA ASN A 132 -31.00 18.04 6.76
C ASN A 132 -29.85 17.02 6.89
N ILE A 133 -29.69 16.11 5.91
CA ILE A 133 -28.57 15.15 5.88
C ILE A 133 -27.23 15.89 5.66
N LEU A 134 -27.22 16.91 4.80
CA LEU A 134 -26.01 17.73 4.56
C LEU A 134 -25.65 18.66 5.72
N LYS A 135 -26.61 19.09 6.55
CA LYS A 135 -26.31 19.88 7.78
C LYS A 135 -25.69 19.04 8.90
N VAL A 136 -26.06 17.77 9.04
CA VAL A 136 -25.44 16.85 10.00
C VAL A 136 -23.99 16.55 9.59
N LEU A 137 -23.78 16.18 8.32
CA LEU A 137 -22.43 15.82 7.83
C LEU A 137 -21.41 16.98 7.80
N VAL A 138 -21.85 18.24 7.74
CA VAL A 138 -20.96 19.42 7.85
C VAL A 138 -20.66 19.78 9.32
N SER A 139 -21.44 19.27 10.28
CA SER A 139 -21.22 19.51 11.71
C SER A 139 -20.19 18.53 12.32
N ASP A 140 -20.19 17.28 11.86
CA ASP A 140 -19.36 16.22 12.43
C ASP A 140 -17.92 16.15 11.86
N LEU A 141 -17.65 16.78 10.72
CA LEU A 141 -16.33 16.70 10.05
C LEU A 141 -15.24 17.62 10.63
N ASN A 142 -15.56 18.43 11.66
CA ASN A 142 -14.61 19.33 12.33
C ASN A 142 -14.13 18.83 13.71
N ARG A 143 -14.31 17.53 14.04
CA ARG A 143 -14.02 17.03 15.40
C ARG A 143 -13.33 15.66 15.52
N SER A 144 -12.42 15.30 14.62
CA SER A 144 -11.46 14.22 14.90
C SER A 144 -10.17 14.28 14.06
N ASN A 145 -9.09 14.81 14.65
CA ASN A 145 -7.74 14.25 14.58
C ASN A 145 -6.79 15.08 15.46
N GLY A 146 -6.25 14.46 16.51
CA GLY A 146 -5.33 15.12 17.45
C GLY A 146 -5.59 14.72 18.90
N VAL A 147 -4.96 13.64 19.35
CA VAL A 147 -4.82 13.34 20.78
C VAL A 147 -3.79 14.33 21.35
N ALA A 148 -4.28 15.49 21.79
CA ALA A 148 -3.50 16.43 22.59
C ALA A 148 -3.79 16.16 24.06
N ILE A 149 -2.76 15.71 24.80
CA ILE A 149 -2.79 15.60 26.25
C ILE A 149 -3.03 17.01 26.82
N PRO A 150 -4.08 17.25 27.63
CA PRO A 150 -4.34 18.59 28.17
C PRO A 150 -3.23 19.02 29.13
N SER A 151 -2.58 20.14 28.83
CA SER A 151 -1.67 20.80 29.75
C SER A 151 -2.43 21.31 30.98
N LEU A 152 -1.96 20.91 32.17
CA LEU A 152 -2.48 21.34 33.47
C LEU A 152 -2.11 22.81 33.77
N ASP A 153 -2.69 23.76 33.04
CA ASP A 153 -2.50 25.19 33.37
C ASP A 153 -3.73 26.07 33.03
N ARG A 154 -4.85 25.84 33.74
CA ARG A 154 -5.92 26.85 33.88
C ARG A 154 -6.92 26.66 35.02
N ARG A 155 -6.47 26.63 36.29
CA ARG A 155 -7.31 27.17 37.38
C ARG A 155 -7.21 28.69 37.39
N LYS A 156 -7.88 29.33 36.44
CA LYS A 156 -8.07 30.78 36.46
C LYS A 156 -8.97 31.12 37.64
N VAL A 157 -8.35 31.61 38.72
CA VAL A 157 -9.04 32.08 39.93
C VAL A 157 -10.16 33.02 39.51
N ARG A 158 -11.41 32.60 39.72
CA ARG A 158 -12.53 33.55 39.71
C ARG A 158 -12.36 34.41 40.96
N GLN A 159 -11.97 35.67 40.76
CA GLN A 159 -12.21 36.71 41.76
C GLN A 159 -13.72 36.81 41.98
N CYS A 160 -14.22 36.09 42.98
CA CYS A 160 -15.43 36.51 43.67
C CYS A 160 -14.98 37.52 44.73
N SER A 161 -15.35 38.78 44.52
CA SER A 161 -15.30 39.82 45.54
C SER A 161 -16.26 39.46 46.68
N VAL A 162 -15.80 38.63 47.61
CA VAL A 162 -16.36 38.56 48.96
C VAL A 162 -15.43 39.31 49.89
N SER A 163 -15.44 40.64 49.74
CA SER A 163 -15.18 41.50 50.88
C SER A 163 -16.31 41.28 51.91
N LEU A 164 -15.97 41.32 53.20
CA LEU A 164 -16.91 41.34 54.33
C LEU A 164 -17.79 40.07 54.54
N SER A 165 -17.20 39.01 55.12
CA SER A 165 -17.93 38.15 56.09
C SER A 165 -17.08 37.13 56.85
N LEU A 166 -15.86 36.80 56.43
CA LEU A 166 -15.03 35.78 57.12
C LEU A 166 -13.94 36.32 58.07
N THR A 167 -14.15 37.52 58.63
CA THR A 167 -13.41 38.03 59.80
C THR A 167 -14.16 37.75 61.11
N ARG A 168 -15.19 36.88 61.08
CA ARG A 168 -16.19 36.73 62.16
C ARG A 168 -16.32 35.31 62.74
N MET A 169 -15.37 34.41 62.49
CA MET A 169 -15.33 33.07 63.14
C MET A 169 -13.96 32.57 63.63
N PHE A 170 -12.90 33.39 63.58
CA PHE A 170 -11.69 33.18 64.40
C PHE A 170 -11.30 34.43 65.22
N THR A 171 -12.29 35.26 65.51
CA THR A 171 -12.34 36.10 66.72
C THR A 171 -13.11 35.39 67.85
N VAL A 172 -12.97 34.05 67.94
CA VAL A 172 -12.97 33.43 69.27
C VAL A 172 -11.73 33.98 69.95
N ARG A 173 -11.96 35.06 70.71
CA ARG A 173 -11.24 35.41 71.94
C ARG A 173 -9.94 34.59 72.07
N SER A 174 -8.87 35.06 71.44
CA SER A 174 -7.94 35.85 72.22
C SER A 174 -8.67 36.61 73.34
N VAL A 175 -8.97 35.89 74.42
CA VAL A 175 -8.77 36.45 75.75
C VAL A 175 -7.26 36.55 75.92
N PHE A 176 -6.64 37.41 75.12
CA PHE A 176 -5.61 38.26 75.69
C PHE A 176 -6.28 38.84 76.92
N VAL A 177 -5.60 38.73 78.05
CA VAL A 177 -6.08 39.24 79.32
C VAL A 177 -5.34 40.55 79.61
N PRO A 178 -5.54 41.66 78.86
CA PRO A 178 -5.00 42.96 79.23
C PRO A 178 -5.88 43.57 80.33
N ARG A 179 -6.14 42.81 81.42
CA ARG A 179 -6.85 43.30 82.62
C ARG A 179 -6.83 42.38 83.85
N SER A 180 -6.44 41.10 83.79
CA SER A 180 -6.32 40.30 85.02
C SER A 180 -5.01 40.50 85.78
N LEU A 181 -4.04 41.27 85.29
CA LEU A 181 -3.01 41.80 86.19
C LEU A 181 -3.66 42.67 87.27
N SER A 182 -4.60 43.56 86.88
CA SER A 182 -5.46 44.25 87.85
C SER A 182 -6.28 43.27 88.70
N SER A 183 -6.74 42.12 88.18
CA SER A 183 -7.46 41.14 89.00
C SER A 183 -6.56 40.37 89.99
N THR A 184 -5.32 40.01 89.63
CA THR A 184 -4.38 39.36 90.56
C THR A 184 -3.81 40.34 91.57
N GLU A 185 -3.66 41.61 91.17
CA GLU A 185 -3.20 42.71 92.03
C GLU A 185 -4.31 43.19 92.96
N SER A 186 -5.57 43.27 92.48
CA SER A 186 -6.75 43.49 93.34
C SER A 186 -7.02 42.30 94.26
N LEU A 187 -6.74 41.06 93.86
CA LEU A 187 -6.79 39.90 94.76
C LEU A 187 -5.66 39.95 95.80
N ARG A 188 -4.46 40.45 95.45
CA ARG A 188 -3.39 40.72 96.41
C ARG A 188 -3.77 41.82 97.40
N GLN A 189 -4.35 42.92 96.90
CA GLN A 189 -4.76 44.07 97.68
C GLN A 189 -5.97 43.75 98.58
N LEU A 190 -6.92 42.95 98.10
CA LEU A 190 -8.00 42.37 98.93
C LEU A 190 -7.45 41.39 99.96
N SER A 191 -6.45 40.57 99.62
CA SER A 191 -5.76 39.68 100.57
C SER A 191 -5.03 40.47 101.67
N GLU A 192 -4.35 41.55 101.33
CA GLU A 192 -3.68 42.45 102.30
C GLU A 192 -4.70 43.21 103.16
N GLN A 193 -5.82 43.67 102.58
CA GLN A 193 -6.93 44.26 103.34
C GLN A 193 -7.61 43.24 104.26
N LEU A 194 -7.79 41.99 103.83
CA LEU A 194 -8.32 40.91 104.68
C LEU A 194 -7.37 40.59 105.83
N ASN A 195 -6.06 40.47 105.59
CA ASN A 195 -5.08 40.22 106.65
C ASN A 195 -4.97 41.41 107.63
N GLY A 196 -5.12 42.64 107.13
CA GLY A 196 -5.22 43.85 107.96
C GLY A 196 -6.47 43.88 108.83
N LEU A 197 -7.63 43.51 108.28
CA LEU A 197 -8.90 43.40 109.03
C LEU A 197 -8.88 42.25 110.04
N VAL A 198 -8.31 41.09 109.69
CA VAL A 198 -8.12 39.95 110.62
C VAL A 198 -7.20 40.33 111.79
N SER A 199 -6.25 41.25 111.59
CA SER A 199 -5.40 41.79 112.66
C SER A 199 -6.12 42.80 113.57
N GLN A 200 -7.26 43.36 113.16
CA GLN A 200 -8.06 44.31 113.94
C GLN A 200 -9.26 43.67 114.66
N VAL A 201 -9.67 42.45 114.30
CA VAL A 201 -10.76 41.72 114.97
C VAL A 201 -10.17 40.81 116.05
N GLN A 202 -9.79 41.39 117.19
CA GLN A 202 -9.47 40.64 118.41
C GLN A 202 -10.64 40.72 119.40
N PRO A 203 -11.56 39.74 119.42
CA PRO A 203 -12.64 39.74 120.39
C PRO A 203 -12.14 39.25 121.76
N HIS A 204 -12.26 40.11 122.77
CA HIS A 204 -12.11 39.72 124.17
C HIS A 204 -13.19 38.70 124.57
N PHE A 205 -12.86 37.40 124.54
CA PHE A 205 -13.65 36.35 125.17
C PHE A 205 -12.89 35.76 126.36
N GLY A 206 -13.55 35.74 127.53
CA GLY A 206 -12.95 35.30 128.78
C GLY A 206 -12.67 33.79 128.83
N PRO A 207 -11.77 33.33 129.72
CA PRO A 207 -11.21 31.98 129.73
C PRO A 207 -12.22 30.84 129.91
N SER A 208 -13.45 31.12 130.35
CA SER A 208 -14.51 30.12 130.52
C SER A 208 -15.21 29.71 129.21
N VAL A 209 -15.12 30.51 128.13
CA VAL A 209 -15.70 30.15 126.82
C VAL A 209 -14.72 29.31 125.99
N LEU A 210 -13.41 29.48 126.23
CA LEU A 210 -12.33 28.87 125.44
C LEU A 210 -12.27 27.34 125.55
N ILE A 211 -12.74 26.75 126.65
CA ILE A 211 -12.58 25.31 126.94
C ILE A 211 -13.58 24.43 126.16
N ILE A 212 -14.82 24.89 125.95
CA ILE A 212 -15.82 24.15 125.17
C ILE A 212 -15.67 24.43 123.66
N PHE A 213 -15.31 25.66 123.30
CA PHE A 213 -15.05 26.01 121.90
C PHE A 213 -13.69 25.54 121.37
N GLY A 214 -12.70 25.30 122.24
CA GLY A 214 -11.35 24.88 121.85
C GLY A 214 -11.30 23.58 121.04
N GLY A 215 -12.08 22.56 121.41
CA GLY A 215 -12.13 21.29 120.67
C GLY A 215 -12.69 21.45 119.26
N VAL A 216 -13.82 22.15 119.11
CA VAL A 216 -14.45 22.39 117.81
C VAL A 216 -13.58 23.29 116.94
N HIS A 217 -13.02 24.37 117.49
CA HIS A 217 -12.13 25.26 116.73
C HIS A 217 -10.84 24.60 116.29
N ILE A 218 -10.19 23.76 117.11
CA ILE A 218 -8.98 23.03 116.69
C ILE A 218 -9.30 22.12 115.49
N GLN A 219 -10.44 21.43 115.51
CA GLN A 219 -10.84 20.55 114.41
C GLN A 219 -11.22 21.35 113.15
N THR A 220 -11.96 22.46 113.28
CA THR A 220 -12.27 23.36 112.15
C THR A 220 -11.03 24.02 111.56
N ILE A 221 -10.09 24.48 112.39
CA ILE A 221 -8.80 25.04 111.93
C ILE A 221 -7.97 23.96 111.24
N GLY A 222 -7.94 22.73 111.77
CA GLY A 222 -7.28 21.59 111.13
C GLY A 222 -7.81 21.33 109.72
N ILE A 223 -9.14 21.27 109.55
CA ILE A 223 -9.80 21.10 108.24
C ILE A 223 -9.47 22.27 107.30
N LEU A 224 -9.57 23.52 107.77
CA LEU A 224 -9.25 24.69 106.94
C LEU A 224 -7.77 24.75 106.53
N VAL A 225 -6.85 24.24 107.38
CA VAL A 225 -5.42 24.15 107.05
C VAL A 225 -5.14 23.02 106.07
N SER A 226 -5.79 21.85 106.19
CA SER A 226 -5.68 20.78 105.20
C SER A 226 -6.29 21.19 103.86
N GLU A 227 -7.50 21.76 103.84
CA GLU A 227 -8.15 22.29 102.63
C GLU A 227 -7.28 23.37 101.97
N LYS A 228 -6.71 24.31 102.74
CA LYS A 228 -5.77 25.30 102.22
C LYS A 228 -4.53 24.65 101.61
N SER A 229 -3.97 23.63 102.25
CA SER A 229 -2.79 22.89 101.75
C SER A 229 -3.12 22.10 100.48
N GLU A 230 -4.28 21.45 100.41
CA GLU A 230 -4.77 20.72 99.25
C GLU A 230 -5.04 21.67 98.07
N LEU A 231 -5.73 22.78 98.32
CA LEU A 231 -5.99 23.82 97.32
C LEU A 231 -4.69 24.48 96.84
N GLN A 232 -3.71 24.70 97.71
CA GLN A 232 -2.41 25.26 97.34
C GLN A 232 -1.59 24.27 96.49
N THR A 233 -1.64 22.98 96.81
CA THR A 233 -1.02 21.90 96.00
C THR A 233 -1.72 21.75 94.64
N ALA A 234 -3.06 21.74 94.61
CA ALA A 234 -3.85 21.71 93.38
C ALA A 234 -3.62 22.95 92.50
N LEU A 235 -3.47 24.14 93.11
CA LEU A 235 -3.08 25.36 92.40
C LEU A 235 -1.66 25.25 91.82
N GLY A 236 -0.71 24.68 92.56
CA GLY A 236 0.63 24.40 92.07
C GLY A 236 0.64 23.46 90.87
N HIS A 237 -0.08 22.34 90.94
CA HIS A 237 -0.20 21.38 89.85
C HIS A 237 -0.90 21.97 88.62
N THR A 238 -1.99 22.73 88.80
CA THR A 238 -2.71 23.37 87.69
C THR A 238 -1.89 24.48 87.02
N GLN A 239 -1.12 25.26 87.79
CA GLN A 239 -0.16 26.22 87.23
C GLN A 239 0.97 25.54 86.46
N GLN A 240 1.51 24.43 86.97
CA GLN A 240 2.58 23.69 86.28
C GLN A 240 2.06 23.05 84.98
N ALA A 241 0.86 22.46 85.00
CA ALA A 241 0.21 21.94 83.80
C ALA A 241 -0.08 23.05 82.77
N ALA A 242 -0.53 24.23 83.21
CA ALA A 242 -0.74 25.39 82.33
C ALA A 242 0.57 25.87 81.68
N ARG A 243 1.69 25.89 82.43
CA ARG A 243 3.02 26.22 81.89
C ARG A 243 3.49 25.19 80.86
N GLN A 244 3.33 23.89 81.13
CA GLN A 244 3.64 22.82 80.18
C GLN A 244 2.81 22.96 78.89
N LYS A 245 1.51 23.24 78.99
CA LYS A 245 0.64 23.48 77.83
C LYS A 245 0.95 24.78 77.08
N SER A 246 1.52 25.81 77.72
CA SER A 246 2.07 26.98 77.02
C SER A 246 3.27 26.60 76.16
N GLY A 247 4.24 25.87 76.74
CA GLY A 247 5.42 25.39 76.01
C GLY A 247 5.06 24.50 74.82
N GLU A 248 4.17 23.53 75.01
CA GLU A 248 3.65 22.69 73.91
C GLU A 248 3.00 23.53 72.80
N ALA A 249 2.26 24.59 73.15
CA ALA A 249 1.62 25.48 72.18
C ALA A 249 2.64 26.35 71.42
N GLU A 250 3.71 26.80 72.08
CA GLU A 250 4.82 27.55 71.49
C GLU A 250 5.63 26.67 70.52
N ASP A 251 5.95 25.43 70.89
CA ASP A 251 6.60 24.44 70.02
C ASP A 251 5.75 24.12 68.78
N LEU A 252 4.43 23.93 68.96
CA LEU A 252 3.51 23.74 67.85
C LEU A 252 3.41 24.96 66.94
N ALA A 253 3.46 26.18 67.50
CA ALA A 253 3.48 27.42 66.71
C ALA A 253 4.78 27.55 65.90
N ALA A 254 5.95 27.24 66.49
CA ALA A 254 7.24 27.23 65.80
C ALA A 254 7.28 26.20 64.67
N ARG A 255 6.79 24.97 64.90
CA ARG A 255 6.66 23.92 63.88
C ARG A 255 5.72 24.35 62.73
N LEU A 256 4.60 25.00 63.05
CA LEU A 256 3.67 25.54 62.06
C LEU A 256 4.29 26.68 61.24
N GLN A 257 5.10 27.54 61.87
CA GLN A 257 5.83 28.60 61.17
C GLN A 257 6.89 28.04 60.20
N SER A 258 7.69 27.06 60.64
CA SER A 258 8.65 26.36 59.77
C SER A 258 7.95 25.66 58.59
N SER A 259 6.82 25.00 58.84
CA SER A 259 5.99 24.40 57.78
C SER A 259 5.50 25.44 56.76
N ARG A 260 5.03 26.61 57.21
CA ARG A 260 4.61 27.71 56.33
C ARG A 260 5.78 28.28 55.51
N GLN A 261 6.97 28.41 56.09
CA GLN A 261 8.17 28.84 55.37
C GLN A 261 8.50 27.85 54.25
N ARG A 262 8.57 26.55 54.55
CA ARG A 262 8.81 25.48 53.57
C ARG A 262 7.76 25.46 52.45
N VAL A 263 6.48 25.66 52.76
CA VAL A 263 5.43 25.79 51.73
C VAL A 263 5.72 26.99 50.82
N SER A 264 6.07 28.15 51.37
CA SER A 264 6.39 29.33 50.56
C SER A 264 7.65 29.14 49.69
N GLU A 265 8.62 28.35 50.15
CA GLU A 265 9.81 27.99 49.36
C GLU A 265 9.43 27.08 48.20
N LEU A 266 8.61 26.05 48.46
CA LEU A 266 8.07 25.15 47.43
C LEU A 266 7.22 25.90 46.41
N GLU A 267 6.42 26.88 46.82
CA GLU A 267 5.67 27.74 45.89
C GLU A 267 6.58 28.57 44.97
N ARG A 268 7.73 29.05 45.49
CA ARG A 268 8.74 29.76 44.69
C ARG A 268 9.48 28.81 43.73
N THR A 269 9.89 27.62 44.18
CA THR A 269 10.56 26.65 43.29
C THR A 269 9.62 26.13 42.22
N LEU A 270 8.35 25.83 42.54
CA LEU A 270 7.33 25.48 41.55
C LEU A 270 7.10 26.60 40.52
N SER A 271 7.09 27.87 40.96
CA SER A 271 6.98 29.03 40.06
C SER A 271 8.19 29.15 39.14
N SER A 272 9.41 28.94 39.66
CA SER A 272 10.66 28.94 38.90
C SER A 272 10.71 27.79 37.87
N ILE A 273 10.37 26.56 38.28
CA ILE A 273 10.29 25.38 37.41
C ILE A 273 9.21 25.60 36.32
N SER A 274 8.04 26.16 36.65
CA SER A 274 7.01 26.47 35.65
C SER A 274 7.48 27.51 34.64
N MET A 275 8.27 28.51 35.06
CA MET A 275 8.87 29.50 34.15
C MET A 275 9.94 28.87 33.26
N GLN A 276 10.80 28.01 33.81
CA GLN A 276 11.83 27.28 33.07
C GLN A 276 11.21 26.30 32.06
N GLN A 277 10.14 25.59 32.44
CA GLN A 277 9.35 24.75 31.53
C GLN A 277 8.76 25.58 30.38
N LYS A 278 8.18 26.75 30.67
CA LYS A 278 7.65 27.66 29.64
C LYS A 278 8.75 28.24 28.73
N GLN A 279 10.00 28.27 29.16
CA GLN A 279 11.15 28.63 28.32
C GLN A 279 11.61 27.44 27.47
N SER A 280 11.77 26.24 28.04
CA SER A 280 12.16 25.05 27.26
C SER A 280 11.08 24.65 26.24
N GLU A 281 9.79 24.82 26.55
CA GLU A 281 8.70 24.66 25.59
C GLU A 281 8.75 25.65 24.42
N LYS A 282 9.27 26.87 24.63
CA LYS A 282 9.48 27.84 23.53
C LYS A 282 10.67 27.42 22.67
N HIS A 283 11.80 27.09 23.30
CA HIS A 283 12.99 26.64 22.59
C HIS A 283 12.72 25.36 21.76
N ASN A 284 11.98 24.39 22.32
CA ASN A 284 11.54 23.21 21.57
C ASN A 284 10.63 23.57 20.37
N LYS A 285 9.77 24.59 20.48
CA LYS A 285 8.96 25.09 19.36
C LYS A 285 9.79 25.81 18.30
N GLU A 286 10.93 26.39 18.67
CA GLU A 286 11.89 27.00 17.74
C GLU A 286 12.70 25.92 17.03
N LEU A 287 13.29 24.96 17.75
CA LEU A 287 13.99 23.80 17.18
C LEU A 287 13.11 22.98 16.23
N VAL A 288 11.82 22.79 16.55
CA VAL A 288 10.86 22.13 15.65
C VAL A 288 10.66 22.92 14.35
N LYS A 289 10.57 24.26 14.41
CA LYS A 289 10.48 25.09 13.20
C LYS A 289 11.77 25.05 12.38
N GLU A 290 12.93 25.09 13.03
CA GLU A 290 14.22 24.99 12.34
C GLU A 290 14.38 23.64 11.65
N ARG A 291 14.05 22.54 12.34
CA ARG A 291 13.97 21.19 11.74
C ARG A 291 13.04 21.14 10.54
N ASP A 292 11.85 21.73 10.64
CA ASP A 292 10.86 21.69 9.55
C ASP A 292 11.27 22.59 8.37
N ASN A 293 11.92 23.73 8.63
CA ASN A 293 12.53 24.57 7.61
C ASN A 293 13.69 23.86 6.89
N LEU A 294 14.63 23.25 7.63
CA LEU A 294 15.74 22.47 7.07
C LEU A 294 15.24 21.26 6.27
N LYS A 295 14.19 20.58 6.75
CA LYS A 295 13.52 19.51 6.02
C LYS A 295 12.91 20.01 4.71
N LEU A 296 12.27 21.18 4.71
CA LEU A 296 11.72 21.79 3.50
C LEU A 296 12.84 22.17 2.50
N GLU A 297 13.96 22.68 2.98
CA GLU A 297 15.12 23.03 2.15
C GLU A 297 15.79 21.80 1.54
N LEU A 298 15.94 20.71 2.31
CA LEU A 298 16.40 19.42 1.79
C LEU A 298 15.45 18.84 0.72
N TYR A 299 14.12 19.04 0.85
CA TYR A 299 13.19 18.66 -0.21
C TYR A 299 13.39 19.49 -1.49
N LYS A 300 13.57 20.82 -1.38
CA LYS A 300 13.85 21.66 -2.56
C LYS A 300 15.14 21.21 -3.26
N GLN A 301 16.23 21.07 -2.51
CA GLN A 301 17.52 20.60 -3.05
C GLN A 301 17.38 19.21 -3.69
N SER A 302 16.58 18.31 -3.10
CA SER A 302 16.31 17.01 -3.72
C SER A 302 15.53 17.11 -5.04
N GLU A 303 14.56 18.01 -5.16
CA GLU A 303 13.84 18.24 -6.42
C GLU A 303 14.71 18.95 -7.46
N GLU A 304 15.55 19.92 -7.07
CA GLU A 304 16.53 20.57 -7.95
C GLU A 304 17.54 19.55 -8.52
N ILE A 305 18.08 18.67 -7.66
CA ILE A 305 18.98 17.58 -8.09
C ILE A 305 18.26 16.57 -9.01
N LYS A 306 16.98 16.24 -8.74
CA LYS A 306 16.18 15.39 -9.64
C LYS A 306 15.96 16.06 -10.99
N GLN A 307 15.66 17.35 -11.01
CA GLN A 307 15.47 18.11 -12.24
C GLN A 307 16.78 18.14 -13.05
N GLN A 308 17.92 18.49 -12.43
CA GLN A 308 19.24 18.43 -13.06
C GLN A 308 19.56 17.04 -13.61
N ASN A 309 19.30 15.97 -12.85
CA ASN A 309 19.47 14.60 -13.33
C ASN A 309 18.56 14.27 -14.52
N SER A 310 17.33 14.79 -14.55
CA SER A 310 16.40 14.60 -15.68
C SER A 310 16.89 15.33 -16.95
N GLU A 311 17.37 16.57 -16.80
CA GLU A 311 17.94 17.37 -17.89
C GLU A 311 19.24 16.75 -18.43
N LEU A 312 20.12 16.27 -17.56
CA LEU A 312 21.34 15.54 -17.95
C LEU A 312 21.02 14.20 -18.63
N SER A 313 20.01 13.47 -18.14
CA SER A 313 19.54 12.22 -18.77
C SER A 313 18.93 12.48 -20.16
N GLU A 314 18.22 13.60 -20.34
CA GLU A 314 17.66 13.98 -21.63
C GLU A 314 18.75 14.43 -22.62
N LYS A 315 19.71 15.24 -22.18
CA LYS A 315 20.92 15.58 -22.97
C LYS A 315 21.68 14.34 -23.40
N LEU A 316 21.88 13.38 -22.49
CA LEU A 316 22.53 12.10 -22.82
C LEU A 316 21.73 11.29 -23.85
N ARG A 317 20.39 11.25 -23.75
CA ARG A 317 19.54 10.60 -24.78
C ARG A 317 19.62 11.31 -26.13
N SER A 318 19.64 12.64 -26.17
CA SER A 318 19.84 13.41 -27.42
C SER A 318 21.17 13.04 -28.06
N LEU A 319 22.27 13.16 -27.32
CA LEU A 319 23.62 12.82 -27.80
C LEU A 319 23.75 11.36 -28.25
N VAL A 320 23.11 10.41 -27.56
CA VAL A 320 23.08 9.00 -27.99
C VAL A 320 22.30 8.84 -29.30
N SER A 321 21.17 9.54 -29.46
CA SER A 321 20.40 9.51 -30.71
C SER A 321 21.13 10.16 -31.88
N GLU A 322 21.77 11.31 -31.66
CA GLU A 322 22.64 12.00 -32.63
C GLU A 322 23.83 11.11 -33.02
N ASN A 323 24.49 10.48 -32.04
CA ASN A 323 25.58 9.53 -32.31
C ASN A 323 25.11 8.30 -33.11
N SER A 324 23.86 7.85 -32.92
CA SER A 324 23.28 6.77 -33.72
C SER A 324 22.92 7.20 -35.15
N ALA A 325 22.44 8.43 -35.34
CA ALA A 325 22.18 9.02 -36.65
C ALA A 325 23.51 9.22 -37.42
N MET A 326 24.51 9.85 -36.79
CA MET A 326 25.84 10.03 -37.37
C MET A 326 26.50 8.69 -37.75
N LYS A 327 26.27 7.61 -37.00
CA LYS A 327 26.74 6.26 -37.38
C LYS A 327 26.07 5.75 -38.65
N LEU A 328 24.75 5.90 -38.79
CA LEU A 328 24.03 5.54 -40.01
C LEU A 328 24.47 6.41 -41.20
N ASP A 329 24.67 7.71 -40.99
CA ASP A 329 25.19 8.62 -42.02
C ASP A 329 26.61 8.23 -42.45
N VAL A 330 27.49 7.86 -41.51
CA VAL A 330 28.85 7.34 -41.82
C VAL A 330 28.76 6.01 -42.56
N GLU A 331 27.88 5.09 -42.19
CA GLU A 331 27.66 3.84 -42.93
C GLU A 331 27.15 4.09 -44.36
N ASP A 332 26.24 5.04 -44.56
CA ASP A 332 25.71 5.38 -45.89
C ASP A 332 26.72 6.18 -46.73
N LEU A 333 27.52 7.05 -46.12
CA LEU A 333 28.67 7.69 -46.77
C LEU A 333 29.74 6.66 -47.14
N HIS A 334 29.97 5.64 -46.32
CA HIS A 334 30.90 4.56 -46.63
C HIS A 334 30.42 3.74 -47.83
N LYS A 335 29.14 3.35 -47.88
CA LYS A 335 28.53 2.67 -49.05
C LYS A 335 28.64 3.54 -50.32
N LYS A 336 28.43 4.86 -50.20
CA LYS A 336 28.60 5.82 -51.31
C LYS A 336 30.06 5.93 -51.74
N LEU A 337 31.01 5.92 -50.80
CA LEU A 337 32.44 5.93 -51.06
C LEU A 337 32.87 4.66 -51.78
N GLU A 338 32.50 3.46 -51.30
CA GLU A 338 32.75 2.19 -52.00
C GLU A 338 32.19 2.22 -53.43
N MET A 339 30.97 2.75 -53.62
CA MET A 339 30.35 2.91 -54.94
C MET A 339 31.12 3.90 -55.83
N ALA A 340 31.60 5.01 -55.26
CA ALA A 340 32.37 6.03 -55.96
C ALA A 340 33.79 5.54 -56.30
N GLU A 341 34.43 4.77 -55.42
CA GLU A 341 35.73 4.11 -55.68
C GLU A 341 35.60 3.06 -56.79
N LEU A 342 34.50 2.30 -56.82
CA LEU A 342 34.18 1.39 -57.93
C LEU A 342 33.95 2.16 -59.25
N MET A 343 33.22 3.28 -59.23
CA MET A 343 33.10 4.15 -60.40
C MET A 343 34.44 4.75 -60.81
N ILE A 344 35.28 5.21 -59.88
CA ILE A 344 36.60 5.77 -60.17
C ILE A 344 37.53 4.69 -60.70
N GLN A 345 37.45 3.43 -60.27
CA GLN A 345 38.15 2.31 -60.93
C GLN A 345 37.66 2.11 -62.37
N GLN A 346 36.37 2.22 -62.63
CA GLN A 346 35.82 2.13 -64.00
C GLN A 346 36.23 3.32 -64.89
N PHE A 347 36.23 4.55 -64.37
CA PHE A 347 36.61 5.77 -65.09
C PHE A 347 38.13 6.01 -65.16
N SER A 348 38.92 5.46 -64.24
CA SER A 348 40.39 5.44 -64.36
C SER A 348 40.84 4.51 -65.51
N ASN A 349 39.99 3.56 -65.91
CA ASN A 349 40.12 2.79 -67.15
C ASN A 349 39.50 3.51 -68.38
N GLN A 350 38.85 4.66 -68.22
CA GLN A 350 38.12 5.41 -69.26
C GLN A 350 38.29 6.94 -69.09
N SER A 351 39.44 7.45 -69.52
CA SER A 351 39.84 8.86 -69.39
C SER A 351 38.86 9.86 -70.04
N GLY A 352 38.30 10.75 -69.22
CA GLY A 352 38.13 12.17 -69.58
C GLY A 352 36.71 12.74 -69.49
N ASN A 353 36.40 13.47 -68.42
CA ASN A 353 35.42 14.57 -68.48
C ASN A 353 35.58 15.58 -67.31
N VAL A 354 35.24 16.84 -67.58
CA VAL A 354 35.49 17.98 -66.66
C VAL A 354 34.54 18.01 -65.46
N ASP A 355 33.33 17.46 -65.61
CA ASP A 355 32.28 17.43 -64.57
C ASP A 355 32.72 16.68 -63.29
N ALA A 356 33.57 15.66 -63.45
CA ALA A 356 34.17 14.92 -62.35
C ALA A 356 35.07 15.79 -61.45
N ASN A 357 35.72 16.83 -61.99
CA ASN A 357 36.56 17.74 -61.19
C ASN A 357 35.73 18.64 -60.27
N GLN A 358 34.54 19.06 -60.68
CA GLN A 358 33.66 19.89 -59.83
C GLN A 358 33.05 19.07 -58.68
N GLN A 359 32.63 17.84 -58.96
CA GLN A 359 32.14 16.92 -57.92
C GLN A 359 33.27 16.52 -56.95
N LEU A 360 34.48 16.27 -57.45
CA LEU A 360 35.66 16.02 -56.62
C LEU A 360 35.98 17.21 -55.71
N GLN A 361 35.84 18.45 -56.20
CA GLN A 361 36.13 19.63 -55.39
C GLN A 361 35.13 19.85 -54.26
N MET A 362 33.82 19.67 -54.50
CA MET A 362 32.81 19.71 -53.43
C MET A 362 33.06 18.61 -52.37
N ALA A 363 33.41 17.39 -52.81
CA ALA A 363 33.75 16.30 -51.89
C ALA A 363 35.01 16.61 -51.04
N LEU A 364 36.00 17.34 -51.58
CA LEU A 364 37.18 17.78 -50.83
C LEU A 364 36.83 18.87 -49.79
N GLU A 365 35.91 19.79 -50.11
CA GLU A 365 35.44 20.82 -49.18
C GLU A 365 34.59 20.22 -48.04
N GLU A 366 33.69 19.28 -48.35
CA GLU A 366 32.97 18.49 -47.35
C GLU A 366 33.93 17.72 -46.45
N ARG A 367 34.95 17.06 -47.02
CA ARG A 367 35.99 16.34 -46.26
C ARG A 367 36.73 17.26 -45.28
N ALA A 368 37.12 18.46 -45.71
CA ALA A 368 37.77 19.45 -44.84
C ALA A 368 36.85 19.95 -43.70
N SER A 369 35.55 20.07 -43.97
CA SER A 369 34.55 20.43 -42.94
C SER A 369 34.38 19.33 -41.88
N LEU A 370 34.44 18.05 -42.29
CA LEU A 370 34.38 16.91 -41.38
C LEU A 370 35.70 16.72 -40.62
N GLU A 371 36.86 16.91 -41.26
CA GLU A 371 38.17 16.90 -40.60
C GLU A 371 38.26 17.94 -39.48
N THR A 372 37.72 19.15 -39.68
CA THR A 372 37.69 20.20 -38.64
C THR A 372 36.71 19.89 -37.49
N GLN A 373 35.55 19.29 -37.76
CA GLN A 373 34.64 18.81 -36.70
C GLN A 373 35.26 17.67 -35.88
N ILE A 374 35.93 16.71 -36.53
CA ILE A 374 36.66 15.63 -35.86
C ILE A 374 37.79 16.20 -34.99
N ALA A 375 38.53 17.20 -35.47
CA ALA A 375 39.55 17.88 -34.69
C ALA A 375 38.96 18.52 -33.41
N GLN A 376 37.88 19.30 -33.53
CA GLN A 376 37.20 19.93 -32.38
C GLN A 376 36.69 18.90 -31.36
N LEU A 377 36.06 17.80 -31.81
CA LEU A 377 35.62 16.74 -30.93
C LEU A 377 36.79 16.04 -30.23
N SER A 378 37.89 15.79 -30.94
CA SER A 378 39.09 15.19 -30.35
C SER A 378 39.78 16.09 -29.31
N GLU A 379 39.79 17.41 -29.54
CA GLU A 379 40.28 18.38 -28.55
C GLU A 379 39.40 18.40 -27.29
N SER A 380 38.07 18.40 -27.44
CA SER A 380 37.15 18.34 -26.29
C SER A 380 37.30 17.06 -25.47
N LEU A 381 37.54 15.92 -26.13
CA LEU A 381 37.81 14.64 -25.46
C LEU A 381 39.17 14.67 -24.73
N GLN A 382 40.20 15.28 -25.32
CA GLN A 382 41.50 15.46 -24.65
C GLN A 382 41.40 16.36 -23.41
N GLN A 383 40.60 17.43 -23.47
CA GLN A 383 40.36 18.31 -22.32
C GLN A 383 39.68 17.57 -21.17
N LEU A 384 38.55 16.87 -21.43
CA LEU A 384 37.87 16.05 -20.42
C LEU A 384 38.76 14.92 -19.87
N GLN A 385 39.63 14.36 -20.72
CA GLN A 385 40.59 13.36 -20.29
C GLN A 385 41.64 13.94 -19.33
N ALA A 386 42.17 15.13 -19.63
CA ALA A 386 43.12 15.83 -18.77
C ALA A 386 42.50 16.27 -17.43
N GLU A 387 41.24 16.73 -17.43
CA GLU A 387 40.50 17.05 -16.20
C GLU A 387 40.34 15.81 -15.31
N ARG A 388 39.88 14.69 -15.87
CA ARG A 388 39.78 13.41 -15.16
C ARG A 388 41.12 13.01 -14.54
N ASP A 389 42.19 13.08 -15.33
CA ASP A 389 43.53 12.67 -14.86
C ASP A 389 44.04 13.60 -13.76
N GLN A 390 43.73 14.90 -13.80
CA GLN A 390 43.99 15.84 -12.71
C GLN A 390 43.20 15.51 -11.43
N TYR A 391 41.93 15.10 -11.52
CA TYR A 391 41.17 14.64 -10.35
C TYR A 391 41.73 13.34 -9.76
N VAL A 392 42.20 12.42 -10.61
CA VAL A 392 42.83 11.17 -10.16
C VAL A 392 44.13 11.45 -9.40
N GLU A 393 44.97 12.38 -9.85
CA GLU A 393 46.18 12.75 -9.10
C GLU A 393 45.85 13.45 -7.77
N LYS A 394 44.90 14.39 -7.72
CA LYS A 394 44.44 15.02 -6.46
C LYS A 394 43.99 13.99 -5.43
N LEU A 395 43.21 12.98 -5.84
CA LEU A 395 42.76 11.90 -4.95
C LEU A 395 43.92 11.00 -4.46
N LYS A 396 44.97 10.81 -5.27
CA LYS A 396 46.19 10.11 -4.83
C LYS A 396 47.00 10.94 -3.83
N GLU A 397 47.13 12.24 -4.06
CA GLU A 397 47.82 13.16 -3.15
C GLU A 397 47.11 13.21 -1.80
N GLU A 398 45.79 13.41 -1.77
CA GLU A 398 44.97 13.34 -0.55
C GLU A 398 45.09 11.98 0.14
N GLY A 399 45.01 10.87 -0.62
CA GLY A 399 45.19 9.52 -0.10
C GLY A 399 46.56 9.31 0.55
N SER A 400 47.63 9.83 -0.04
CA SER A 400 48.99 9.80 0.49
C SER A 400 49.12 10.59 1.81
N ILE A 401 48.52 11.79 1.87
CA ILE A 401 48.50 12.62 3.09
C ILE A 401 47.76 11.91 4.23
N TRP A 402 46.58 11.32 3.95
CA TRP A 402 45.84 10.53 4.94
C TRP A 402 46.63 9.30 5.39
N GLN A 403 47.26 8.57 4.46
CA GLN A 403 48.10 7.42 4.78
C GLN A 403 49.29 7.81 5.67
N GLN A 404 49.99 8.90 5.36
CA GLN A 404 51.09 9.41 6.18
C GLN A 404 50.60 9.83 7.58
N ARG A 405 49.42 10.45 7.68
CA ARG A 405 48.86 10.85 8.97
C ARG A 405 48.46 9.65 9.85
N VAL A 406 47.92 8.60 9.24
CA VAL A 406 47.64 7.33 9.92
C VAL A 406 48.93 6.67 10.39
N GLN A 407 49.98 6.64 9.55
CA GLN A 407 51.30 6.12 9.93
C GLN A 407 51.89 6.87 11.13
N GLN A 408 51.91 8.20 11.11
CA GLN A 408 52.39 9.04 12.23
C GLN A 408 51.67 8.70 13.55
N LEU A 409 50.34 8.59 13.53
CA LEU A 409 49.56 8.24 14.71
C LEU A 409 49.84 6.81 15.19
N SER A 410 49.98 5.84 14.26
CA SER A 410 50.33 4.46 14.62
C SER A 410 51.72 4.34 15.25
N GLU A 411 52.68 5.15 14.80
CA GLU A 411 54.05 5.18 15.32
C GLU A 411 54.09 5.80 16.71
N GLN A 412 53.32 6.87 16.96
CA GLN A 412 53.15 7.46 18.30
C GLN A 412 52.52 6.47 19.29
N VAL A 413 51.49 5.71 18.86
CA VAL A 413 50.89 4.66 19.69
C VAL A 413 51.90 3.56 20.01
N ARG A 414 52.75 3.17 19.04
CA ARG A 414 53.82 2.19 19.25
C ARG A 414 54.85 2.67 20.28
N THR A 415 55.35 3.91 20.18
CA THR A 415 56.35 4.42 21.14
C THR A 415 55.78 4.53 22.55
N MET A 416 54.53 5.00 22.71
CA MET A 416 53.86 5.04 24.01
C MET A 416 53.66 3.64 24.62
N ALA A 417 53.44 2.61 23.79
CA ALA A 417 53.35 1.23 24.25
C ALA A 417 54.71 0.67 24.73
N GLU A 418 55.79 0.91 23.97
CA GLU A 418 57.15 0.53 24.33
C GLU A 418 57.66 1.23 25.61
N GLU A 419 57.26 2.49 25.84
CA GLU A 419 57.55 3.22 27.08
C GLU A 419 56.80 2.64 28.27
N LYS A 420 55.50 2.34 28.11
CA LYS A 420 54.69 1.67 29.14
C LYS A 420 55.29 0.31 29.53
N GLU A 421 55.73 -0.49 28.56
CA GLU A 421 56.31 -1.82 28.80
C GLU A 421 57.62 -1.74 29.60
N LYS A 422 58.49 -0.75 29.29
CA LYS A 422 59.71 -0.48 30.08
C LYS A 422 59.40 -0.11 31.54
N HIS A 423 58.37 0.70 31.78
CA HIS A 423 57.97 1.06 33.14
C HIS A 423 57.42 -0.15 33.92
N VAL A 424 56.66 -1.04 33.27
CA VAL A 424 56.19 -2.29 33.89
C VAL A 424 57.37 -3.20 34.26
N ALA A 425 58.37 -3.34 33.37
CA ALA A 425 59.57 -4.12 33.67
C ALA A 425 60.39 -3.55 34.85
N GLN A 426 60.53 -2.21 34.93
CA GLN A 426 61.20 -1.55 36.05
C GLN A 426 60.50 -1.80 37.41
N ILE A 427 59.17 -1.84 37.43
CA ILE A 427 58.39 -2.14 38.63
C ILE A 427 58.66 -3.58 39.09
N GLN A 428 58.64 -4.55 38.17
CA GLN A 428 58.89 -5.97 38.47
C GLN A 428 60.31 -6.24 39.00
N GLU A 429 61.32 -5.52 38.50
CA GLU A 429 62.70 -5.62 39.00
C GLU A 429 62.83 -5.10 40.44
N LEU A 430 62.15 -3.99 40.77
CA LEU A 430 62.11 -3.44 42.13
C LEU A 430 61.39 -4.38 43.11
N GLU A 431 60.28 -4.98 42.69
CA GLU A 431 59.55 -5.99 43.48
C GLU A 431 60.43 -7.22 43.77
N SER A 432 61.15 -7.73 42.77
CA SER A 432 62.12 -8.83 42.93
C SER A 432 63.16 -8.53 44.02
N ASN A 433 63.81 -7.36 43.94
CA ASN A 433 64.85 -6.96 44.89
C ASN A 433 64.34 -6.84 46.34
N ILE A 434 63.09 -6.44 46.53
CA ILE A 434 62.45 -6.40 47.86
C ILE A 434 62.24 -7.82 48.41
N THR A 435 61.84 -8.79 47.57
CA THR A 435 61.64 -10.18 48.02
C THR A 435 62.94 -10.89 48.41
N GLU A 436 64.06 -10.58 47.75
CA GLU A 436 65.36 -11.21 48.05
C GLU A 436 65.93 -10.77 49.41
N LEU A 437 65.70 -9.52 49.81
CA LEU A 437 66.14 -8.98 51.09
C LEU A 437 65.40 -9.58 52.31
N LEU A 438 64.22 -10.18 52.12
CA LEU A 438 63.40 -10.76 53.19
C LEU A 438 63.77 -12.22 53.56
N MET A 439 64.78 -12.82 52.93
CA MET A 439 65.05 -14.27 53.00
C MET A 439 66.27 -14.70 53.87
N LYS A 440 66.74 -13.88 54.83
CA LYS A 440 67.93 -14.18 55.67
C LYS A 440 67.68 -14.09 57.19
N PRO A 441 67.81 -15.21 57.95
CA PRO A 441 67.86 -15.21 59.41
C PRO A 441 69.24 -15.60 59.99
N MET A 442 69.54 -15.22 61.23
CA MET A 442 70.67 -15.76 62.02
C MET A 442 70.36 -15.73 63.53
N ASP A 443 70.65 -16.84 64.23
CA ASP A 443 70.23 -17.12 65.61
C ASP A 443 71.21 -16.64 66.71
N VAL A 444 70.73 -16.59 67.96
CA VAL A 444 71.47 -16.23 69.19
C VAL A 444 71.05 -17.16 70.35
N GLU A 445 71.99 -17.69 71.15
CA GLU A 445 71.89 -18.11 72.58
C GLU A 445 73.09 -19.05 73.00
N PRO A 446 73.37 -19.36 74.31
CA PRO A 446 73.53 -18.46 75.47
C PRO A 446 74.65 -18.87 76.49
N SER A 447 74.75 -18.15 77.63
CA SER A 447 75.22 -18.54 79.00
C SER A 447 76.49 -17.88 79.64
N LEU A 448 76.42 -17.74 80.97
CA LEU A 448 77.23 -16.92 81.94
C LEU A 448 78.06 -17.85 82.90
N PRO A 449 78.90 -17.41 83.90
CA PRO A 449 79.00 -16.08 84.54
C PRO A 449 80.41 -15.54 85.01
N ALA A 450 80.40 -14.31 85.58
CA ALA A 450 81.19 -13.81 86.73
C ALA A 450 82.50 -12.97 86.55
N GLY A 451 82.38 -11.64 86.54
CA GLY A 451 83.12 -10.72 87.43
C GLY A 451 84.04 -9.66 86.76
N PRO A 452 83.96 -8.35 87.17
CA PRO A 452 84.88 -7.21 87.02
C PRO A 452 86.12 -7.17 86.12
N THR A 453 86.27 -7.98 85.08
CA THR A 453 87.51 -8.03 84.28
C THR A 453 87.44 -6.98 83.16
N ALA A 454 88.57 -6.57 82.55
CA ALA A 454 88.56 -5.63 81.42
C ALA A 454 87.67 -6.08 80.24
N ALA A 455 87.43 -7.39 80.12
CA ALA A 455 86.45 -7.97 79.21
C ALA A 455 84.99 -7.56 79.52
N GLU A 456 84.61 -7.36 80.79
CA GLU A 456 83.26 -6.90 81.15
C GLU A 456 83.02 -5.43 80.79
N LEU A 457 84.05 -4.57 80.87
CA LEU A 457 83.93 -3.19 80.36
C LEU A 457 83.80 -3.20 78.82
N SER A 458 84.59 -4.02 78.13
CA SER A 458 84.43 -4.21 76.68
C SER A 458 83.06 -4.78 76.31
N LEU A 459 82.52 -5.73 77.08
CA LEU A 459 81.17 -6.27 76.90
C LEU A 459 80.09 -5.23 77.25
N GLN A 460 80.33 -4.34 78.19
CA GLN A 460 79.40 -3.26 78.54
C GLN A 460 79.37 -2.18 77.44
N GLU A 461 80.51 -1.87 76.81
CA GLU A 461 80.58 -1.07 75.60
C GLU A 461 79.94 -1.80 74.40
N GLU A 462 80.13 -3.11 74.24
CA GLU A 462 79.44 -3.95 73.25
C GLU A 462 77.92 -3.90 73.44
N ILE A 463 77.44 -4.08 74.68
CA ILE A 463 76.02 -4.02 75.04
C ILE A 463 75.46 -2.63 74.80
N GLN A 464 76.20 -1.55 75.09
CA GLN A 464 75.75 -0.18 74.77
C GLN A 464 75.69 0.07 73.26
N ARG A 465 76.65 -0.45 72.47
CA ARG A 465 76.59 -0.38 71.00
C ARG A 465 75.40 -1.16 70.45
N LEU A 466 75.20 -2.41 70.88
CA LEU A 466 74.07 -3.24 70.48
C LEU A 466 72.72 -2.68 70.95
N GLN A 467 72.68 -1.98 72.10
CA GLN A 467 71.50 -1.23 72.54
C GLN A 467 71.22 -0.05 71.61
N HIS A 468 72.23 0.71 71.22
CA HIS A 468 72.07 1.84 70.30
C HIS A 468 71.68 1.38 68.88
N GLU A 469 72.32 0.33 68.35
CA GLU A 469 71.95 -0.29 67.07
C GLU A 469 70.52 -0.85 67.12
N LYS A 470 70.11 -1.46 68.24
CA LYS A 470 68.72 -1.90 68.44
C LYS A 470 67.74 -0.72 68.47
N GLU A 471 68.08 0.38 69.12
CA GLU A 471 67.26 1.60 69.13
C GLU A 471 67.15 2.24 67.74
N GLU A 472 68.26 2.28 66.99
CA GLU A 472 68.29 2.80 65.62
C GLU A 472 67.47 1.91 64.66
N LEU A 473 67.69 0.59 64.69
CA LEU A 473 66.89 -0.38 63.93
C LEU A 473 65.41 -0.35 64.32
N HIS A 474 65.09 -0.14 65.60
CA HIS A 474 63.71 0.03 66.04
C HIS A 474 63.10 1.35 65.52
N GLY A 475 63.88 2.43 65.46
CA GLY A 475 63.48 3.69 64.83
C GLY A 475 63.23 3.55 63.32
N GLN A 476 64.10 2.83 62.61
CA GLN A 476 63.95 2.52 61.19
C GLN A 476 62.73 1.61 60.94
N TYR A 477 62.52 0.59 61.75
CA TYR A 477 61.32 -0.26 61.70
C TYR A 477 60.04 0.54 61.95
N GLN A 478 60.01 1.42 62.96
CA GLN A 478 58.87 2.31 63.19
C GLN A 478 58.61 3.27 62.02
N ALA A 479 59.65 3.75 61.33
CA ALA A 479 59.49 4.56 60.13
C ALA A 479 58.87 3.73 58.99
N GLN A 480 59.41 2.53 58.72
CA GLN A 480 58.85 1.60 57.72
C GLN A 480 57.40 1.20 58.01
N VAL A 481 57.01 1.05 59.29
CA VAL A 481 55.60 0.79 59.65
C VAL A 481 54.72 1.99 59.29
N ARG A 482 55.15 3.23 59.61
CA ARG A 482 54.40 4.45 59.23
C ARG A 482 54.29 4.62 57.71
N ASP A 483 55.36 4.32 56.97
CA ASP A 483 55.37 4.38 55.51
C ASP A 483 54.43 3.32 54.91
N ASN A 484 54.43 2.09 55.44
CA ASN A 484 53.48 1.04 55.04
C ASN A 484 52.03 1.39 55.39
N GLU A 485 51.77 2.01 56.55
CA GLU A 485 50.44 2.53 56.89
C GLU A 485 49.99 3.62 55.91
N GLN A 486 50.88 4.52 55.49
CA GLN A 486 50.58 5.55 54.51
C GLN A 486 50.33 4.96 53.11
N LEU A 487 51.14 3.99 52.67
CA LEU A 487 50.92 3.26 51.42
C LEU A 487 49.61 2.47 51.44
N SER A 488 49.26 1.86 52.58
CA SER A 488 47.98 1.15 52.75
C SER A 488 46.78 2.08 52.62
N ARG A 489 46.86 3.31 53.16
CA ARG A 489 45.82 4.35 52.98
C ARG A 489 45.72 4.80 51.52
N LEU A 490 46.85 5.05 50.86
CA LEU A 490 46.86 5.42 49.43
C LEU A 490 46.32 4.32 48.52
N ASN A 491 46.57 3.05 48.84
CA ASN A 491 45.98 1.92 48.13
C ASN A 491 44.46 1.86 48.35
N GLN A 492 43.97 2.05 49.58
CA GLN A 492 42.52 2.13 49.85
C GLN A 492 41.85 3.28 49.09
N GLU A 493 42.45 4.48 49.05
CA GLU A 493 41.95 5.61 48.25
C GLU A 493 41.93 5.30 46.74
N GLN A 494 42.89 4.53 46.23
CA GLN A 494 42.91 4.08 44.83
C GLN A 494 41.86 2.99 44.55
N GLU A 495 41.68 2.04 45.46
CA GLU A 495 40.65 0.99 45.37
C GLU A 495 39.23 1.60 45.38
N GLU A 496 38.96 2.56 46.27
CA GLU A 496 37.69 3.30 46.31
C GLU A 496 37.46 4.05 44.98
N ARG A 497 38.49 4.72 44.45
CA ARG A 497 38.41 5.45 43.18
C ARG A 497 38.24 4.53 41.97
N LEU A 498 38.84 3.35 41.99
CA LEU A 498 38.62 2.31 40.98
C LEU A 498 37.18 1.78 41.05
N LEU A 499 36.67 1.48 42.24
CA LEU A 499 35.27 1.07 42.45
C LEU A 499 34.27 2.13 42.00
N GLU A 500 34.56 3.43 42.20
CA GLU A 500 33.73 4.51 41.65
C GLU A 500 33.77 4.56 40.12
N LEU A 501 34.95 4.42 39.51
CA LEU A 501 35.09 4.36 38.06
C LEU A 501 34.37 3.15 37.46
N GLU A 502 34.50 1.97 38.06
CA GLU A 502 33.77 0.76 37.67
C GLU A 502 32.24 0.97 37.74
N LYS A 503 31.73 1.59 38.81
CA LYS A 503 30.31 1.97 38.91
C LYS A 503 29.88 3.01 37.88
N THR A 504 30.78 3.89 37.40
CA THR A 504 30.45 4.79 36.28
C THR A 504 30.41 4.05 34.94
N VAL A 505 31.34 3.12 34.70
CA VAL A 505 31.38 2.30 33.48
C VAL A 505 30.19 1.33 33.43
N GLN A 506 29.80 0.73 34.56
CA GLN A 506 28.59 -0.08 34.65
C GLN A 506 27.35 0.74 34.26
N ARG A 507 27.13 1.92 34.84
CA ARG A 507 26.02 2.81 34.46
C ARG A 507 26.06 3.23 32.99
N TYR A 508 27.23 3.52 32.43
CA TYR A 508 27.32 3.81 30.99
C TYR A 508 27.02 2.59 30.10
N ASN A 509 27.39 1.38 30.53
CA ASN A 509 27.02 0.15 29.83
C ASN A 509 25.49 -0.08 29.91
N GLU A 510 24.89 0.11 31.08
CA GLU A 510 23.44 0.05 31.31
C GLU A 510 22.69 1.04 30.38
N GLU A 511 23.07 2.33 30.43
CA GLU A 511 22.53 3.37 29.53
C GLU A 511 22.76 3.07 28.03
N SER A 512 23.83 2.36 27.68
CA SER A 512 24.10 1.96 26.29
C SER A 512 23.18 0.84 25.82
N VAL A 513 22.88 -0.14 26.69
CA VAL A 513 21.94 -1.23 26.43
C VAL A 513 20.52 -0.69 26.32
N ASP A 514 20.11 0.19 27.23
CA ASP A 514 18.80 0.86 27.17
C ASP A 514 18.66 1.69 25.89
N ARG A 515 19.69 2.49 25.54
CA ARG A 515 19.71 3.24 24.28
C ARG A 515 19.64 2.30 23.06
N GLN A 516 20.29 1.14 23.09
CA GLN A 516 20.20 0.16 22.01
C GLN A 516 18.79 -0.45 21.91
N GLN A 517 18.17 -0.84 23.03
CA GLN A 517 16.79 -1.35 23.04
C GLN A 517 15.77 -0.31 22.54
N ILE A 518 15.95 0.97 22.91
CA ILE A 518 15.13 2.08 22.38
C ILE A 518 15.33 2.23 20.86
N LEU A 519 16.56 2.10 20.36
CA LEU A 519 16.83 2.16 18.92
C LEU A 519 16.24 0.96 18.17
N GLU A 520 16.32 -0.26 18.72
CA GLU A 520 15.75 -1.47 18.12
C GLU A 520 14.22 -1.42 18.10
N SER A 521 13.58 -1.00 19.19
CA SER A 521 12.12 -0.76 19.21
C SER A 521 11.70 0.32 18.21
N MET A 522 12.42 1.45 18.14
CA MET A 522 12.15 2.49 17.15
C MET A 522 12.36 2.00 15.70
N GLN A 523 13.32 1.11 15.44
CA GLN A 523 13.50 0.50 14.12
C GLN A 523 12.36 -0.47 13.77
N SER A 524 11.89 -1.26 14.74
CA SER A 524 10.73 -2.14 14.60
C SER A 524 9.44 -1.34 14.31
N ASP A 525 9.22 -0.26 15.06
CA ASP A 525 8.10 0.66 14.86
C ASP A 525 8.20 1.37 13.51
N LYS A 526 9.39 1.84 13.11
CA LYS A 526 9.63 2.41 11.78
C LYS A 526 9.27 1.41 10.68
N ALA A 527 9.68 0.14 10.79
CA ALA A 527 9.34 -0.89 9.81
C ALA A 527 7.83 -1.15 9.76
N THR A 528 7.17 -1.20 10.92
CA THR A 528 5.72 -1.42 11.03
C THR A 528 4.92 -0.25 10.45
N ILE A 529 5.31 1.00 10.78
CA ILE A 529 4.74 2.22 10.22
C ILE A 529 5.00 2.30 8.72
N SER A 530 6.20 1.94 8.23
CA SER A 530 6.50 1.92 6.78
C SER A 530 5.61 0.92 6.03
N ARG A 531 5.37 -0.29 6.56
CA ARG A 531 4.42 -1.24 5.97
C ARG A 531 2.99 -0.68 5.94
N ALA A 532 2.52 -0.13 7.07
CA ALA A 532 1.19 0.48 7.15
C ALA A 532 1.03 1.68 6.21
N LEU A 533 2.07 2.50 6.03
CA LEU A 533 2.07 3.62 5.07
C LEU A 533 2.07 3.12 3.62
N SER A 534 2.78 2.03 3.31
CA SER A 534 2.75 1.39 1.99
C SER A 534 1.35 0.85 1.66
N GLN A 535 0.73 0.12 2.59
CA GLN A 535 -0.65 -0.37 2.43
C GLN A 535 -1.66 0.78 2.29
N ASN A 536 -1.51 1.86 3.06
CA ASN A 536 -2.34 3.06 2.90
C ASN A 536 -2.11 3.80 1.59
N ARG A 537 -0.95 3.64 0.95
CA ARG A 537 -0.66 4.19 -0.38
C ARG A 537 -1.32 3.34 -1.46
N GLU A 538 -1.15 2.02 -1.39
CA GLU A 538 -1.77 1.05 -2.30
C GLU A 538 -3.31 1.16 -2.26
N LEU A 539 -3.92 1.25 -1.07
CA LEU A 539 -5.37 1.48 -0.93
C LEU A 539 -5.84 2.81 -1.54
N LYS A 540 -5.00 3.85 -1.55
CA LYS A 540 -5.31 5.13 -2.24
C LYS A 540 -5.16 5.01 -3.75
N GLU A 541 -4.17 4.25 -4.22
CA GLU A 541 -3.97 3.97 -5.65
C GLU A 541 -5.15 3.13 -6.18
N GLN A 542 -5.57 2.07 -5.49
CA GLN A 542 -6.80 1.31 -5.78
C GLN A 542 -8.07 2.18 -5.76
N LEU A 543 -8.20 3.09 -4.79
CA LEU A 543 -9.34 4.03 -4.75
C LEU A 543 -9.34 4.98 -5.96
N ALA A 544 -8.16 5.48 -6.36
CA ALA A 544 -8.00 6.33 -7.53
C ALA A 544 -8.27 5.57 -8.84
N GLU A 545 -7.85 4.32 -8.95
CA GLU A 545 -8.19 3.43 -10.08
C GLU A 545 -9.69 3.18 -10.19
N LEU A 546 -10.36 2.90 -9.07
CA LEU A 546 -11.82 2.76 -9.03
C LEU A 546 -12.52 4.07 -9.44
N GLN A 547 -12.08 5.22 -8.92
CA GLN A 547 -12.62 6.53 -9.31
C GLN A 547 -12.42 6.81 -10.80
N ASN A 548 -11.23 6.54 -11.35
CA ASN A 548 -10.94 6.66 -12.77
C ASN A 548 -11.80 5.69 -13.62
N GLY A 549 -12.03 4.47 -13.13
CA GLY A 549 -12.93 3.49 -13.74
C GLY A 549 -14.38 3.98 -13.77
N PHE A 550 -14.88 4.55 -12.66
CA PHE A 550 -16.21 5.16 -12.62
C PHE A 550 -16.34 6.35 -13.57
N VAL A 551 -15.32 7.22 -13.67
CA VAL A 551 -15.32 8.35 -14.62
C VAL A 551 -15.32 7.85 -16.07
N LYS A 552 -14.46 6.88 -16.42
CA LYS A 552 -14.44 6.24 -17.75
C LYS A 552 -15.79 5.63 -18.10
N LEU A 553 -16.34 4.76 -17.25
CA LEU A 553 -17.65 4.15 -17.45
C LEU A 553 -18.79 5.18 -17.54
N THR A 554 -18.70 6.30 -16.81
CA THR A 554 -19.70 7.38 -16.90
C THR A 554 -19.61 8.12 -18.23
N ASN A 555 -18.39 8.39 -18.71
CA ASN A 555 -18.16 9.00 -20.02
C ASN A 555 -18.59 8.08 -21.16
N GLU A 556 -18.21 6.80 -21.13
CA GLU A 556 -18.63 5.77 -22.09
C GLU A 556 -20.15 5.61 -22.11
N ASN A 557 -20.81 5.58 -20.95
CA ASN A 557 -22.28 5.57 -20.88
C ASN A 557 -22.90 6.85 -21.45
N MET A 558 -22.28 8.01 -21.25
CA MET A 558 -22.74 9.29 -21.83
C MET A 558 -22.61 9.27 -23.36
N GLU A 559 -21.48 8.82 -23.89
CA GLU A 559 -21.21 8.68 -25.32
C GLU A 559 -22.18 7.69 -25.98
N VAL A 560 -22.35 6.49 -25.41
CA VAL A 560 -23.31 5.48 -25.89
C VAL A 560 -24.74 6.00 -25.81
N THR A 561 -25.10 6.75 -24.76
CA THR A 561 -26.44 7.36 -24.64
C THR A 561 -26.65 8.46 -25.68
N SER A 562 -25.64 9.29 -25.94
CA SER A 562 -25.68 10.34 -26.96
C SER A 562 -25.79 9.76 -28.37
N ALA A 563 -24.99 8.74 -28.69
CA ALA A 563 -25.06 8.00 -29.95
C ALA A 563 -26.42 7.30 -30.13
N LEU A 564 -26.98 6.73 -29.05
CA LEU A 564 -28.32 6.13 -29.08
C LEU A 564 -29.40 7.19 -29.35
N GLN A 565 -29.29 8.39 -28.77
CA GLN A 565 -30.23 9.49 -29.01
C GLN A 565 -30.15 10.03 -30.45
N SER A 566 -28.95 10.16 -31.02
CA SER A 566 -28.78 10.60 -32.41
C SER A 566 -29.29 9.55 -33.40
N GLU A 567 -29.01 8.25 -33.19
CA GLU A 567 -29.60 7.16 -33.98
C GLU A 567 -31.13 7.10 -33.85
N GLN A 568 -31.69 7.36 -32.66
CA GLN A 568 -33.14 7.48 -32.50
C GLN A 568 -33.72 8.68 -33.26
N HIS A 569 -33.01 9.80 -33.35
CA HIS A 569 -33.41 10.95 -34.17
C HIS A 569 -33.38 10.60 -35.67
N VAL A 570 -32.29 9.99 -36.16
CA VAL A 570 -32.17 9.51 -37.55
C VAL A 570 -33.27 8.50 -37.88
N LYS A 571 -33.59 7.58 -36.97
CA LYS A 571 -34.72 6.63 -37.11
C LYS A 571 -36.07 7.34 -37.24
N LYS A 572 -36.33 8.41 -36.48
CA LYS A 572 -37.56 9.23 -36.60
C LYS A 572 -37.62 9.93 -37.96
N GLU A 573 -36.52 10.52 -38.41
CA GLU A 573 -36.44 11.17 -39.73
C GLU A 573 -36.62 10.17 -40.90
N LEU A 574 -36.04 8.98 -40.80
CA LEU A 574 -36.27 7.91 -41.77
C LEU A 574 -37.73 7.43 -41.76
N ALA A 575 -38.37 7.33 -40.59
CA ALA A 575 -39.78 6.98 -40.49
C ALA A 575 -40.69 8.03 -41.16
N LYS A 576 -40.44 9.34 -40.94
CA LYS A 576 -41.14 10.43 -41.65
C LYS A 576 -40.98 10.31 -43.17
N LYS A 577 -39.75 10.12 -43.66
CA LYS A 577 -39.46 9.97 -45.10
C LYS A 577 -40.14 8.74 -45.71
N ILE A 578 -40.23 7.62 -44.98
CA ILE A 578 -40.98 6.45 -45.43
C ILE A 578 -42.48 6.74 -45.49
N GLY A 579 -43.04 7.41 -44.48
CA GLY A 579 -44.45 7.84 -44.49
C GLY A 579 -44.78 8.74 -45.68
N GLN A 580 -43.96 9.75 -45.95
CA GLN A 580 -44.18 10.66 -47.07
C GLN A 580 -43.99 9.97 -48.44
N LEU A 581 -43.08 9.01 -48.56
CA LEU A 581 -43.00 8.17 -49.77
C LEU A 581 -44.22 7.24 -49.93
N GLN A 582 -44.83 6.78 -48.84
CA GLN A 582 -46.06 6.00 -48.88
C GLN A 582 -47.27 6.86 -49.28
N GLU A 583 -47.34 8.10 -48.80
CA GLU A 583 -48.34 9.10 -49.17
C GLU A 583 -48.26 9.46 -50.67
N ASN A 584 -47.08 9.87 -51.15
CA ASN A 584 -46.83 10.14 -52.57
C ASN A 584 -47.15 8.92 -53.48
N LEU A 585 -46.86 7.70 -53.01
CA LEU A 585 -47.24 6.47 -53.73
C LEU A 585 -48.75 6.19 -53.70
N GLY A 586 -49.48 6.70 -52.71
CA GLY A 586 -50.93 6.72 -52.68
C GLY A 586 -51.50 7.67 -53.73
N GLU A 587 -51.04 8.93 -53.72
CA GLU A 587 -51.43 9.96 -54.70
C GLU A 587 -51.14 9.53 -56.15
N LEU A 588 -49.96 8.92 -56.40
CA LEU A 588 -49.58 8.38 -57.70
C LEU A 588 -50.46 7.19 -58.14
N LYS A 589 -50.99 6.40 -57.20
CA LYS A 589 -51.95 5.32 -57.52
C LYS A 589 -53.33 5.89 -57.82
N GLU A 590 -53.81 6.82 -57.02
CA GLU A 590 -55.12 7.46 -57.22
C GLU A 590 -55.17 8.20 -58.56
N THR A 591 -54.12 8.98 -58.87
CA THR A 591 -54.00 9.65 -60.19
C THR A 591 -53.87 8.64 -61.35
N LEU A 592 -53.17 7.52 -61.18
CA LEU A 592 -53.12 6.44 -62.17
C LEU A 592 -54.49 5.77 -62.36
N GLU A 593 -55.24 5.53 -61.28
CA GLU A 593 -56.59 4.96 -61.33
C GLU A 593 -57.56 5.92 -62.04
N LEU A 594 -57.51 7.21 -61.73
CA LEU A 594 -58.27 8.26 -62.44
C LEU A 594 -57.92 8.30 -63.93
N LYS A 595 -56.62 8.29 -64.30
CA LYS A 595 -56.22 8.22 -65.72
C LYS A 595 -56.60 6.92 -66.40
N THR A 596 -56.66 5.82 -65.66
CA THR A 596 -57.17 4.54 -66.17
C THR A 596 -58.68 4.58 -66.40
N GLN A 597 -59.44 5.26 -65.55
CA GLN A 597 -60.88 5.49 -65.73
C GLN A 597 -61.14 6.42 -66.92
N GLU A 598 -60.42 7.54 -67.05
CA GLU A 598 -60.48 8.43 -68.23
C GLU A 598 -60.19 7.67 -69.52
N ALA A 599 -59.14 6.84 -69.54
CA ALA A 599 -58.77 6.05 -70.72
C ALA A 599 -59.85 5.02 -71.10
N ARG A 600 -60.50 4.39 -70.11
CA ARG A 600 -61.66 3.50 -70.36
C ARG A 600 -62.85 4.26 -70.94
N ALA A 601 -63.21 5.43 -70.37
CA ALA A 601 -64.32 6.24 -70.88
C ALA A 601 -64.07 6.71 -72.33
N LEU A 602 -62.84 7.13 -72.66
CA LEU A 602 -62.46 7.46 -74.05
C LEU A 602 -62.49 6.24 -74.97
N GLN A 603 -62.11 5.07 -74.48
CA GLN A 603 -62.21 3.82 -75.24
C GLN A 603 -63.69 3.44 -75.50
N GLU A 604 -64.55 3.54 -74.50
CA GLU A 604 -66.00 3.30 -74.64
C GLU A 604 -66.64 4.28 -75.64
N GLN A 605 -66.26 5.56 -75.62
CA GLN A 605 -66.69 6.54 -76.64
C GLN A 605 -66.21 6.16 -78.05
N ARG A 606 -64.94 5.77 -78.21
CA ARG A 606 -64.42 5.28 -79.50
C ARG A 606 -65.21 4.09 -80.00
N ASP A 607 -65.51 3.14 -79.12
CA ASP A 607 -66.21 1.89 -79.48
C ASP A 607 -67.70 2.15 -79.81
N GLN A 608 -68.33 3.16 -79.18
CA GLN A 608 -69.65 3.68 -79.59
C GLN A 608 -69.62 4.29 -81.01
N PHE A 609 -68.65 5.17 -81.31
CA PHE A 609 -68.50 5.75 -82.65
C PHE A 609 -68.20 4.68 -83.72
N TYR A 610 -67.39 3.68 -83.38
CA TYR A 610 -67.14 2.54 -84.26
C TYR A 610 -68.44 1.74 -84.54
N GLY A 611 -69.25 1.49 -83.51
CA GLY A 611 -70.58 0.88 -83.66
C GLY A 611 -71.51 1.68 -84.57
N HIS A 612 -71.58 3.00 -84.42
CA HIS A 612 -72.36 3.87 -85.32
C HIS A 612 -71.83 3.85 -86.76
N LEU A 613 -70.52 3.91 -86.96
CA LEU A 613 -69.91 3.84 -88.30
C LEU A 613 -70.20 2.48 -88.96
N GLN A 614 -70.19 1.39 -88.19
CA GLN A 614 -70.55 0.05 -88.67
C GLN A 614 -72.04 -0.04 -89.04
N GLN A 615 -72.94 0.56 -88.24
CA GLN A 615 -74.37 0.67 -88.57
C GLN A 615 -74.60 1.41 -89.90
N TYR A 616 -73.96 2.58 -90.09
CA TYR A 616 -74.01 3.30 -91.36
C TYR A 616 -73.47 2.47 -92.52
N THR A 617 -72.34 1.78 -92.33
CA THR A 617 -71.73 0.94 -93.37
C THR A 617 -72.68 -0.18 -93.82
N VAL A 618 -73.35 -0.85 -92.88
CA VAL A 618 -74.36 -1.88 -93.18
C VAL A 618 -75.58 -1.28 -93.88
N ALA A 619 -76.08 -0.12 -93.45
CA ALA A 619 -77.21 0.55 -94.10
C ALA A 619 -76.89 0.99 -95.54
N TYR A 620 -75.68 1.49 -95.80
CA TYR A 620 -75.22 1.81 -97.15
C TYR A 620 -75.08 0.56 -98.04
N GLN A 621 -74.60 -0.56 -97.49
CA GLN A 621 -74.54 -1.84 -98.21
C GLN A 621 -75.95 -2.37 -98.55
N GLN A 622 -76.92 -2.25 -97.64
CA GLN A 622 -78.31 -2.61 -97.89
C GLN A 622 -78.92 -1.74 -99.01
N LEU A 623 -78.77 -0.41 -98.94
CA LEU A 623 -79.25 0.51 -99.97
C LEU A 623 -78.59 0.27 -101.33
N ALA A 624 -77.32 -0.13 -101.36
CA ALA A 624 -76.63 -0.51 -102.59
C ALA A 624 -77.23 -1.79 -103.19
N ALA A 625 -77.46 -2.82 -102.38
CA ALA A 625 -78.10 -4.07 -102.82
C ALA A 625 -79.55 -3.84 -103.32
N GLU A 626 -80.33 -2.99 -102.65
CA GLU A 626 -81.68 -2.58 -103.10
C GLU A 626 -81.63 -1.86 -104.46
N LYS A 627 -80.64 -0.98 -104.67
CA LYS A 627 -80.45 -0.30 -105.96
C LYS A 627 -80.05 -1.26 -107.07
N GLU A 628 -79.16 -2.21 -106.81
CA GLU A 628 -78.80 -3.26 -107.78
C GLU A 628 -80.03 -4.12 -108.13
N GLU A 629 -80.87 -4.47 -107.16
CA GLU A 629 -82.10 -5.24 -107.40
C GLU A 629 -83.12 -4.44 -108.21
N LEU A 630 -83.30 -3.15 -107.92
CA LEU A 630 -84.16 -2.26 -108.73
C LEU A 630 -83.63 -2.10 -110.16
N GLN A 631 -82.30 -2.04 -110.35
CA GLN A 631 -81.69 -2.04 -111.69
C GLN A 631 -81.94 -3.34 -112.45
N LYS A 632 -81.88 -4.50 -111.79
CA LYS A 632 -82.26 -5.80 -112.41
C LYS A 632 -83.74 -5.80 -112.82
N GLN A 633 -84.64 -5.29 -111.96
CA GLN A 633 -86.07 -5.17 -112.27
C GLN A 633 -86.32 -4.25 -113.47
N TYR A 634 -85.66 -3.07 -113.52
CA TYR A 634 -85.76 -2.14 -114.64
C TYR A 634 -85.21 -2.72 -115.95
N LEU A 635 -84.09 -3.46 -115.89
CA LEU A 635 -83.52 -4.16 -117.04
C LEU A 635 -84.47 -5.25 -117.56
N LEU A 636 -85.08 -6.03 -116.65
CA LEU A 636 -86.07 -7.04 -117.01
C LEU A 636 -87.32 -6.41 -117.63
N GLN A 637 -87.78 -5.27 -117.11
CA GLN A 637 -88.90 -4.51 -117.69
C GLN A 637 -88.56 -3.98 -119.09
N THR A 638 -87.35 -3.45 -119.29
CA THR A 638 -86.87 -3.03 -120.62
C THR A 638 -86.86 -4.21 -121.59
N GLN A 639 -86.31 -5.37 -121.18
CA GLN A 639 -86.31 -6.60 -122.00
C GLN A 639 -87.71 -7.19 -122.29
N LEU A 640 -88.73 -6.85 -121.49
CA LEU A 640 -90.13 -7.19 -121.77
C LEU A 640 -90.74 -6.17 -122.75
N MET A 641 -90.40 -4.88 -122.61
CA MET A 641 -90.82 -3.82 -123.54
C MET A 641 -90.25 -4.05 -124.95
N ASP A 642 -88.95 -4.36 -125.06
CA ASP A 642 -88.27 -4.65 -126.33
C ASP A 642 -88.89 -5.87 -127.03
N ARG A 643 -89.33 -6.88 -126.28
CA ARG A 643 -90.06 -8.04 -126.81
C ARG A 643 -91.44 -7.67 -127.32
N LEU A 644 -92.23 -6.90 -126.55
CA LEU A 644 -93.53 -6.41 -127.01
C LEU A 644 -93.41 -5.52 -128.26
N GLN A 645 -92.37 -4.68 -128.34
CA GLN A 645 -92.10 -3.89 -129.56
C GLN A 645 -91.66 -4.78 -130.74
N HIS A 646 -90.86 -5.82 -130.52
CA HIS A 646 -90.55 -6.80 -131.57
C HIS A 646 -91.81 -7.54 -132.04
N GLU A 647 -92.68 -7.96 -131.13
CA GLU A 647 -93.97 -8.59 -131.46
C GLU A 647 -94.89 -7.63 -132.24
N GLU A 648 -94.94 -6.34 -131.87
CA GLU A 648 -95.72 -5.32 -132.60
C GLU A 648 -95.15 -5.05 -134.01
N VAL A 649 -93.82 -4.95 -134.14
CA VAL A 649 -93.15 -4.78 -135.44
C VAL A 649 -93.31 -6.04 -136.31
N GLN A 650 -93.21 -7.23 -135.73
CA GLN A 650 -93.44 -8.50 -136.44
C GLN A 650 -94.92 -8.63 -136.88
N GLY A 651 -95.87 -8.15 -136.07
CA GLY A 651 -97.27 -8.00 -136.45
C GLY A 651 -97.48 -7.03 -137.62
N LYS A 652 -96.77 -5.90 -137.65
CA LYS A 652 -96.81 -4.94 -138.78
C LYS A 652 -96.21 -5.54 -140.07
N VAL A 653 -95.06 -6.21 -139.97
CA VAL A 653 -94.39 -6.85 -141.11
C VAL A 653 -95.21 -8.00 -141.69
N THR A 654 -95.88 -8.81 -140.86
CA THR A 654 -96.78 -9.88 -141.34
C THR A 654 -98.02 -9.33 -142.03
N VAL A 655 -98.58 -8.20 -141.57
CA VAL A 655 -99.67 -7.50 -142.28
C VAL A 655 -99.21 -6.90 -143.61
N GLU A 656 -98.01 -6.28 -143.69
CA GLU A 656 -97.46 -5.81 -144.96
C GLU A 656 -97.15 -6.96 -145.95
N MET A 657 -96.72 -8.12 -145.45
CA MET A 657 -96.48 -9.32 -146.24
C MET A 657 -97.79 -9.81 -146.88
N HIS A 658 -98.86 -9.96 -146.09
CA HIS A 658 -100.16 -10.41 -146.59
C HIS A 658 -100.86 -9.37 -147.49
N LEU A 659 -100.56 -8.07 -147.35
CA LEU A 659 -101.03 -7.05 -148.30
C LEU A 659 -100.33 -7.16 -149.67
N LYS A 660 -99.11 -7.69 -149.72
CA LYS A 660 -98.33 -7.89 -150.97
C LYS A 660 -98.61 -9.24 -151.65
N GLU A 661 -99.13 -10.24 -150.94
CA GLU A 661 -99.42 -11.57 -151.52
C GLU A 661 -100.70 -11.62 -152.38
N LEU A 662 -101.60 -10.63 -152.26
CA LEU A 662 -102.87 -10.55 -153.01
C LEU A 662 -102.78 -9.89 -154.40
N GLN A 663 -101.57 -9.65 -154.93
CA GLN A 663 -101.35 -9.14 -156.30
C GLN A 663 -100.28 -9.94 -157.07
N GLN A 664 -100.54 -11.22 -157.35
CA GLN A 664 -99.73 -12.00 -158.30
C GLN A 664 -100.27 -11.91 -159.74
N THR A 665 -99.65 -11.12 -160.63
CA THR A 665 -99.63 -11.38 -162.09
C THR A 665 -98.42 -10.74 -162.79
N LYS A 666 -97.87 -11.45 -163.79
CA LYS A 666 -96.73 -11.12 -164.70
C LYS A 666 -95.27 -11.24 -164.19
N VAL A 667 -94.71 -12.42 -164.51
CA VAL A 667 -93.37 -12.77 -165.07
C VAL A 667 -92.12 -11.88 -164.82
N ILE A 668 -91.01 -12.60 -164.55
CA ILE A 668 -89.57 -12.33 -164.82
C ILE A 668 -88.68 -12.17 -163.56
N LYS A 669 -87.78 -13.17 -163.43
CA LYS A 669 -86.37 -13.21 -162.96
C LYS A 669 -85.77 -12.10 -162.06
N GLU A 670 -84.92 -12.61 -161.16
CA GLU A 670 -83.59 -12.08 -160.75
C GLU A 670 -83.50 -10.75 -159.98
N GLY A 671 -82.81 -10.76 -158.82
CA GLY A 671 -82.05 -9.58 -158.37
C GLY A 671 -81.87 -9.27 -156.88
N GLN A 672 -80.93 -9.96 -156.21
CA GLN A 672 -79.87 -9.37 -155.35
C GLN A 672 -80.20 -8.53 -154.08
N VAL A 673 -79.12 -8.04 -153.43
CA VAL A 673 -79.01 -6.98 -152.40
C VAL A 673 -79.36 -7.46 -150.98
N GLU A 674 -78.45 -7.81 -150.05
CA GLU A 674 -77.05 -7.39 -149.77
C GLU A 674 -76.87 -5.88 -149.53
N ARG A 675 -76.51 -5.46 -148.29
CA ARG A 675 -75.68 -4.28 -147.94
C ARG A 675 -75.49 -4.21 -146.41
N LEU A 676 -74.24 -4.25 -145.93
CA LEU A 676 -73.42 -3.13 -145.41
C LEU A 676 -73.82 -2.66 -144.00
N GLU A 677 -72.93 -2.31 -143.08
CA GLU A 677 -71.52 -1.85 -143.17
C GLU A 677 -70.70 -2.42 -141.98
N ALA A 678 -69.43 -2.85 -142.12
CA ALA A 678 -68.18 -2.07 -141.89
C ALA A 678 -67.97 -1.56 -140.44
N LYS A 679 -66.79 -1.41 -139.79
CA LYS A 679 -65.33 -1.68 -139.94
C LYS A 679 -64.71 -1.43 -138.52
N CYS A 680 -63.54 -1.89 -138.06
CA CYS A 680 -62.47 -2.73 -138.62
C CYS A 680 -61.59 -3.38 -137.52
N LEU A 681 -60.75 -4.33 -137.96
CA LEU A 681 -59.46 -4.80 -137.41
C LEU A 681 -58.65 -3.90 -136.43
N ILE A 682 -58.00 -4.54 -135.42
CA ILE A 682 -56.51 -4.66 -135.24
C ILE A 682 -56.19 -5.45 -133.95
N ALA A 683 -55.20 -6.35 -134.01
CA ALA A 683 -54.48 -6.95 -132.86
C ALA A 683 -53.01 -6.43 -132.91
N PRO A 684 -52.21 -6.34 -131.82
CA PRO A 684 -51.88 -7.49 -130.94
C PRO A 684 -51.56 -7.17 -129.45
N HIS A 685 -51.01 -8.16 -128.74
CA HIS A 685 -50.42 -8.14 -127.37
C HIS A 685 -49.54 -6.91 -127.05
N PRO A 686 -49.52 -6.41 -125.79
CA PRO A 686 -48.66 -7.01 -124.74
C PRO A 686 -49.18 -6.89 -123.28
N VAL A 687 -49.65 -7.99 -122.67
CA VAL A 687 -50.05 -8.03 -121.23
C VAL A 687 -49.45 -9.22 -120.47
N THR A 688 -49.09 -10.30 -121.17
CA THR A 688 -48.47 -11.51 -120.59
C THR A 688 -47.03 -11.28 -120.10
N PHE A 689 -46.28 -10.34 -120.67
CA PHE A 689 -44.88 -10.10 -120.28
C PHE A 689 -44.75 -9.28 -118.97
N LEU A 690 -45.59 -8.26 -118.78
CA LEU A 690 -45.60 -7.44 -117.56
C LEU A 690 -46.14 -8.22 -116.35
N THR A 691 -47.10 -9.13 -116.56
CA THR A 691 -47.65 -9.98 -115.50
C THR A 691 -46.60 -10.99 -115.00
N SER A 692 -45.81 -11.60 -115.89
CA SER A 692 -44.65 -12.42 -115.49
C SER A 692 -43.54 -11.61 -114.83
N ALA A 693 -43.22 -10.41 -115.34
CA ALA A 693 -42.16 -9.58 -114.74
C ALA A 693 -42.53 -9.10 -113.32
N MET A 694 -43.79 -8.72 -113.08
CA MET A 694 -44.28 -8.38 -111.73
C MET A 694 -44.20 -9.58 -110.79
N SER A 695 -44.68 -10.75 -111.22
CA SER A 695 -44.60 -11.98 -110.41
C SER A 695 -43.17 -12.40 -110.08
N GLN A 696 -42.23 -12.20 -111.00
CA GLN A 696 -40.81 -12.49 -110.80
C GLN A 696 -40.18 -11.54 -109.76
N VAL A 697 -40.44 -10.24 -109.87
CA VAL A 697 -39.92 -9.23 -108.91
C VAL A 697 -40.57 -9.36 -107.53
N GLU A 698 -41.85 -9.73 -107.44
CA GLU A 698 -42.50 -10.02 -106.15
C GLU A 698 -41.91 -11.27 -105.49
N LYS A 699 -41.60 -12.31 -106.27
CA LYS A 699 -40.94 -13.52 -105.78
C LYS A 699 -39.52 -13.25 -105.29
N GLU A 700 -38.71 -12.54 -106.06
CA GLU A 700 -37.35 -12.14 -105.68
C GLU A 700 -37.36 -11.22 -104.43
N ARG A 701 -38.34 -10.32 -104.32
CA ARG A 701 -38.55 -9.48 -103.13
C ARG A 701 -38.88 -10.31 -101.88
N GLU A 702 -39.68 -11.35 -102.03
CA GLU A 702 -40.08 -12.20 -100.90
C GLU A 702 -38.97 -13.21 -100.51
N GLU A 703 -38.22 -13.73 -101.49
CA GLU A 703 -36.98 -14.49 -101.24
C GLU A 703 -35.93 -13.63 -100.51
N MET A 704 -35.75 -12.37 -100.90
CA MET A 704 -34.88 -11.41 -100.18
C MET A 704 -35.39 -11.10 -98.76
N ARG A 705 -36.70 -11.04 -98.51
CA ARG A 705 -37.26 -10.92 -97.15
C ARG A 705 -36.95 -12.15 -96.31
N GLN A 706 -37.12 -13.34 -96.88
CA GLN A 706 -36.85 -14.60 -96.18
C GLN A 706 -35.36 -14.77 -95.86
N GLN A 707 -34.46 -14.37 -96.76
CA GLN A 707 -33.02 -14.32 -96.50
C GLN A 707 -32.68 -13.32 -95.37
N LEU A 708 -33.26 -12.12 -95.37
CA LEU A 708 -33.04 -11.13 -94.30
C LEU A 708 -33.61 -11.61 -92.94
N ALA A 709 -34.73 -12.34 -92.95
CA ALA A 709 -35.28 -12.97 -91.76
C ALA A 709 -34.38 -14.09 -91.22
N ALA A 710 -33.85 -14.95 -92.10
CA ALA A 710 -32.90 -16.00 -91.75
C ALA A 710 -31.57 -15.42 -91.19
N GLN A 711 -31.05 -14.35 -91.79
CA GLN A 711 -29.85 -13.66 -91.29
C GLN A 711 -30.10 -13.03 -89.90
N LYS A 712 -31.27 -12.43 -89.66
CA LYS A 712 -31.69 -11.93 -88.33
C LYS A 712 -31.91 -13.06 -87.31
N GLN A 713 -32.23 -14.27 -87.75
CA GLN A 713 -32.29 -15.46 -86.91
C GLN A 713 -30.86 -15.90 -86.51
N GLN A 714 -29.93 -15.98 -87.48
CA GLN A 714 -28.53 -16.32 -87.23
C GLN A 714 -27.83 -15.31 -86.30
N CYS A 715 -28.03 -14.01 -86.49
CA CYS A 715 -27.48 -13.00 -85.57
C CYS A 715 -28.00 -13.15 -84.13
N ARG A 716 -29.28 -13.51 -83.94
CA ARG A 716 -29.83 -13.77 -82.60
C ARG A 716 -29.22 -15.03 -81.97
N ASN A 717 -29.05 -16.10 -82.75
CA ASN A 717 -28.45 -17.34 -82.28
C ASN A 717 -26.96 -17.15 -81.91
N LEU A 718 -26.20 -16.40 -82.72
CA LEU A 718 -24.80 -16.06 -82.43
C LEU A 718 -24.67 -15.19 -81.17
N LEU A 719 -25.57 -14.22 -80.95
CA LEU A 719 -25.60 -13.43 -79.72
C LEU A 719 -25.90 -14.30 -78.48
N GLN A 720 -26.79 -15.30 -78.61
CA GLN A 720 -27.04 -16.26 -77.53
C GLN A 720 -25.82 -17.15 -77.24
N GLN A 721 -25.10 -17.61 -78.27
CA GLN A 721 -23.84 -18.36 -78.09
C GLN A 721 -22.74 -17.51 -77.45
N ILE A 722 -22.59 -16.24 -77.85
CA ILE A 722 -21.63 -15.31 -77.22
C ILE A 722 -21.99 -15.04 -75.75
N ALA A 723 -23.28 -14.96 -75.42
CA ALA A 723 -23.74 -14.83 -74.03
C ALA A 723 -23.41 -16.08 -73.19
N ALA A 724 -23.64 -17.29 -73.73
CA ALA A 724 -23.29 -18.54 -73.06
C ALA A 724 -21.78 -18.70 -72.85
N LEU A 725 -20.96 -18.44 -73.88
CA LEU A 725 -19.50 -18.51 -73.80
C LEU A 725 -18.90 -17.50 -72.81
N ARG A 726 -19.53 -16.32 -72.64
CA ARG A 726 -19.15 -15.36 -71.58
C ARG A 726 -19.50 -15.84 -70.17
N GLN A 727 -20.44 -16.75 -70.02
CA GLN A 727 -20.84 -17.30 -68.72
C GLN A 727 -19.93 -18.45 -68.27
N GLU A 728 -19.35 -19.21 -69.21
CA GLU A 728 -18.35 -20.26 -68.92
C GLU A 728 -16.91 -19.74 -68.77
N GLN A 729 -16.59 -18.52 -69.20
CA GLN A 729 -15.24 -17.92 -69.10
C GLN A 729 -15.00 -17.06 -67.84
N GLN A 730 -15.62 -17.37 -66.70
CA GLN A 730 -15.22 -16.79 -65.40
C GLN A 730 -14.31 -17.77 -64.61
N PRO A 731 -13.14 -17.33 -64.10
CA PRO A 731 -12.21 -18.19 -63.36
C PRO A 731 -12.68 -18.46 -61.91
N ALA A 732 -13.61 -19.40 -61.76
CA ALA A 732 -14.17 -19.78 -60.46
C ALA A 732 -13.18 -20.52 -59.52
N GLU A 733 -12.18 -21.22 -60.05
CA GLU A 733 -11.25 -22.01 -59.23
C GLU A 733 -10.22 -21.15 -58.47
N VAL A 734 -9.76 -20.04 -59.06
CA VAL A 734 -8.78 -19.14 -58.43
C VAL A 734 -9.42 -18.33 -57.29
N THR A 735 -10.72 -18.01 -57.41
CA THR A 735 -11.46 -17.29 -56.35
C THR A 735 -11.80 -18.20 -55.17
N HIS A 736 -12.23 -19.45 -55.41
CA HIS A 736 -12.55 -20.39 -54.34
C HIS A 736 -11.30 -20.85 -53.55
N THR A 737 -10.15 -21.04 -54.21
CA THR A 737 -8.90 -21.40 -53.54
C THR A 737 -8.37 -20.25 -52.68
N ASN A 738 -8.35 -19.02 -53.21
CA ASN A 738 -7.98 -17.83 -52.44
C ASN A 738 -8.92 -17.58 -51.25
N PHE A 739 -10.24 -17.74 -51.42
CA PHE A 739 -11.21 -17.60 -50.32
C PHE A 739 -10.99 -18.66 -49.23
N CYS A 740 -10.66 -19.90 -49.59
CA CYS A 740 -10.35 -20.98 -48.64
C CYS A 740 -9.06 -20.72 -47.85
N VAL A 741 -8.02 -20.19 -48.51
CA VAL A 741 -6.77 -19.76 -47.85
C VAL A 741 -7.03 -18.54 -46.95
N GLN A 742 -7.81 -17.56 -47.40
CA GLN A 742 -8.18 -16.38 -46.62
C GLN A 742 -9.01 -16.74 -45.38
N ALA A 743 -9.96 -17.66 -45.50
CA ALA A 743 -10.72 -18.19 -44.36
C ALA A 743 -9.78 -18.85 -43.34
N ARG A 744 -8.94 -19.81 -43.77
CA ARG A 744 -7.95 -20.46 -42.90
C ARG A 744 -6.96 -19.51 -42.24
N PHE A 745 -6.56 -18.45 -42.93
CA PHE A 745 -5.68 -17.42 -42.38
C PHE A 745 -6.41 -16.56 -41.33
N THR A 746 -7.69 -16.27 -41.55
CA THR A 746 -8.54 -15.58 -40.58
C THR A 746 -8.78 -16.46 -39.34
N ASP A 747 -9.10 -17.75 -39.53
CA ASP A 747 -9.25 -18.74 -38.47
C ASP A 747 -7.96 -18.86 -37.63
N LEU A 748 -6.78 -18.94 -38.27
CA LEU A 748 -5.49 -18.98 -37.58
C LEU A 748 -5.14 -17.67 -36.85
N ILE A 749 -5.59 -16.51 -37.35
CA ILE A 749 -5.44 -15.23 -36.64
C ILE A 749 -6.35 -15.20 -35.42
N GLN A 750 -7.59 -15.68 -35.52
CA GLN A 750 -8.50 -15.79 -34.38
C GLN A 750 -8.02 -16.81 -33.35
N GLU A 751 -7.58 -18.00 -33.76
CA GLU A 751 -6.96 -18.97 -32.85
C GLU A 751 -5.72 -18.38 -32.16
N LYS A 752 -4.90 -17.62 -32.87
CA LYS A 752 -3.74 -16.91 -32.30
C LYS A 752 -4.16 -15.76 -31.35
N ALA A 753 -5.30 -15.12 -31.55
CA ALA A 753 -5.86 -14.13 -30.65
C ALA A 753 -6.39 -14.80 -29.36
N ASP A 754 -7.23 -15.83 -29.50
CA ASP A 754 -7.74 -16.65 -28.39
C ASP A 754 -6.62 -17.27 -27.55
N LEU A 755 -5.52 -17.70 -28.20
CA LEU A 755 -4.33 -18.24 -27.51
C LEU A 755 -3.51 -17.15 -26.80
N LYS A 756 -3.51 -15.92 -27.30
CA LYS A 756 -2.92 -14.77 -26.60
C LYS A 756 -3.74 -14.37 -25.39
N GLU A 757 -5.06 -14.24 -25.54
CA GLU A 757 -5.97 -13.93 -24.43
C GLU A 757 -5.83 -14.98 -23.31
N ARG A 758 -5.79 -16.28 -23.65
CA ARG A 758 -5.51 -17.37 -22.69
C ARG A 758 -4.11 -17.30 -22.06
N LEU A 759 -3.10 -16.81 -22.79
CA LEU A 759 -1.75 -16.65 -22.26
C LEU A 759 -1.71 -15.48 -21.27
N GLU A 760 -2.35 -14.36 -21.60
CA GLU A 760 -2.52 -13.20 -20.72
C GLU A 760 -3.35 -13.55 -19.46
N GLU A 761 -4.42 -14.34 -19.58
CA GLU A 761 -5.18 -14.91 -18.44
C GLU A 761 -4.30 -15.81 -17.55
N LEU A 762 -3.44 -16.63 -18.15
CA LEU A 762 -2.53 -17.53 -17.42
C LEU A 762 -1.40 -16.75 -16.74
N GLU A 763 -0.85 -15.73 -17.38
CA GLU A 763 0.14 -14.82 -16.79
C GLU A 763 -0.45 -14.06 -15.60
N HIS A 764 -1.66 -13.51 -15.73
CA HIS A 764 -2.38 -12.90 -14.60
C HIS A 764 -2.60 -13.91 -13.46
N ARG A 765 -2.96 -15.16 -13.76
CA ARG A 765 -3.08 -16.22 -12.74
C ARG A 765 -1.74 -16.57 -12.09
N CYS A 766 -0.65 -16.58 -12.84
CA CYS A 766 0.69 -16.80 -12.29
C CYS A 766 1.09 -15.66 -11.35
N ILE A 767 0.81 -14.40 -11.71
CA ILE A 767 1.06 -13.22 -10.87
C ILE A 767 0.23 -13.27 -9.58
N GLN A 768 -1.04 -13.65 -9.68
CA GLN A 768 -1.89 -13.85 -8.49
C GLN A 768 -1.34 -14.97 -7.59
N LEU A 769 -0.97 -16.13 -8.16
CA LEU A 769 -0.42 -17.26 -7.41
C LEU A 769 0.95 -16.95 -6.80
N SER A 770 1.78 -16.10 -7.42
CA SER A 770 3.00 -15.60 -6.78
C SER A 770 2.68 -14.70 -5.59
N GLY A 771 1.76 -13.74 -5.71
CA GLY A 771 1.34 -12.90 -4.59
C GLY A 771 0.72 -13.69 -3.43
N GLU A 772 -0.08 -14.72 -3.72
CA GLU A 772 -0.58 -15.67 -2.72
C GLU A 772 0.56 -16.48 -2.07
N THR A 773 1.58 -16.88 -2.85
CA THR A 773 2.76 -17.59 -2.34
C THR A 773 3.63 -16.69 -1.45
N ASP A 774 3.81 -15.42 -1.81
CA ASP A 774 4.55 -14.43 -1.03
C ASP A 774 3.82 -14.14 0.30
N THR A 775 2.49 -13.98 0.26
CA THR A 775 1.64 -13.84 1.45
C THR A 775 1.76 -15.05 2.40
N ILE A 776 1.81 -16.27 1.84
CA ILE A 776 2.07 -17.49 2.62
C ILE A 776 3.49 -17.47 3.21
N GLY A 777 4.48 -16.95 2.47
CA GLY A 777 5.85 -16.72 2.94
C GLY A 777 5.91 -15.77 4.13
N GLU A 778 5.20 -14.64 4.06
CA GLU A 778 5.07 -13.68 5.18
C GLU A 778 4.42 -14.33 6.41
N TYR A 779 3.34 -15.11 6.22
CA TYR A 779 2.70 -15.82 7.33
C TYR A 779 3.64 -16.86 7.97
N ILE A 780 4.46 -17.56 7.19
CA ILE A 780 5.50 -18.47 7.69
C ILE A 780 6.55 -17.69 8.49
N ALA A 781 7.01 -16.53 8.01
CA ALA A 781 7.98 -15.68 8.72
C ALA A 781 7.41 -15.13 10.04
N LEU A 782 6.16 -14.66 10.05
CA LEU A 782 5.45 -14.23 11.25
C LEU A 782 5.30 -15.38 12.26
N TYR A 783 4.93 -16.58 11.81
CA TYR A 783 4.84 -17.75 12.68
C TYR A 783 6.20 -18.18 13.24
N GLN A 784 7.29 -18.07 12.46
CA GLN A 784 8.64 -18.32 12.95
C GLN A 784 9.07 -17.29 14.00
N SER A 785 8.81 -16.00 13.78
CA SER A 785 9.07 -14.92 14.74
C SER A 785 8.27 -15.12 16.04
N GLN A 786 6.96 -15.36 15.94
CA GLN A 786 6.11 -15.65 17.10
C GLN A 786 6.59 -16.88 17.88
N ARG A 787 7.04 -17.93 17.18
CA ARG A 787 7.60 -19.13 17.81
C ARG A 787 8.97 -18.86 18.47
N ALA A 788 9.79 -17.98 17.91
CA ALA A 788 11.04 -17.55 18.53
C ALA A 788 10.78 -16.79 19.84
N ILE A 789 9.85 -15.83 19.83
CA ILE A 789 9.44 -15.07 21.03
C ILE A 789 8.86 -16.00 22.11
N LEU A 790 8.02 -16.96 21.72
CA LEU A 790 7.49 -17.97 22.65
C LEU A 790 8.59 -18.86 23.24
N LYS A 791 9.60 -19.23 22.45
CA LYS A 791 10.76 -20.00 22.92
C LYS A 791 11.61 -19.17 23.88
N GLN A 792 11.92 -17.91 23.54
CA GLN A 792 12.67 -17.00 24.40
C GLN A 792 11.96 -16.80 25.75
N ARG A 793 10.66 -16.49 25.77
CA ARG A 793 9.87 -16.40 27.02
C ARG A 793 9.81 -17.70 27.82
N HIS A 794 10.00 -18.84 27.17
CA HIS A 794 10.11 -20.12 27.88
C HIS A 794 11.51 -20.31 28.47
N GLN A 795 12.56 -19.90 27.76
CA GLN A 795 13.95 -19.92 28.25
C GLN A 795 14.11 -18.95 29.44
N GLU A 796 13.62 -17.71 29.34
CA GLU A 796 13.60 -16.74 30.45
C GLU A 796 12.90 -17.31 31.70
N LYS A 797 11.80 -18.06 31.52
CA LYS A 797 11.11 -18.76 32.62
C LYS A 797 11.90 -19.93 33.17
N GLU A 798 12.55 -20.73 32.32
CA GLU A 798 13.40 -21.83 32.76
C GLU A 798 14.65 -21.32 33.50
N GLU A 799 15.25 -20.23 33.05
CA GLU A 799 16.34 -19.54 33.74
C GLU A 799 15.90 -18.99 35.10
N TYR A 800 14.73 -18.33 35.16
CA TYR A 800 14.18 -17.85 36.44
C TYR A 800 13.87 -19.00 37.41
N ILE A 801 13.27 -20.10 36.92
CA ILE A 801 13.02 -21.31 37.72
C ILE A 801 14.36 -21.93 38.19
N SER A 802 15.39 -21.90 37.34
CA SER A 802 16.72 -22.44 37.68
C SER A 802 17.42 -21.59 38.74
N ARG A 803 17.37 -20.25 38.65
CA ARG A 803 17.87 -19.34 39.68
C ARG A 803 17.13 -19.56 41.00
N LEU A 804 15.79 -19.59 40.99
CA LEU A 804 14.99 -19.84 42.18
C LEU A 804 15.25 -21.23 42.80
N ALA A 805 15.58 -22.23 41.98
CA ALA A 805 16.01 -23.55 42.45
C ALA A 805 17.41 -23.53 43.07
N GLN A 806 18.34 -22.75 42.51
CA GLN A 806 19.67 -22.52 43.08
C GLN A 806 19.58 -21.76 44.41
N ASP A 807 18.87 -20.64 44.47
CA ASP A 807 18.66 -19.84 45.69
C ASP A 807 18.09 -20.71 46.82
N LYS A 808 17.16 -21.61 46.48
CA LYS A 808 16.58 -22.58 47.41
C LYS A 808 17.60 -23.61 47.90
N GLU A 809 18.53 -24.06 47.06
CA GLU A 809 19.59 -25.00 47.47
C GLU A 809 20.64 -24.29 48.33
N GLU A 810 21.08 -23.09 47.94
CA GLU A 810 21.97 -22.24 48.74
C GLU A 810 21.37 -21.93 50.12
N MET A 811 20.06 -21.63 50.18
CA MET A 811 19.36 -21.43 51.44
C MET A 811 19.33 -22.69 52.30
N LYS A 812 19.18 -23.91 51.73
CA LYS A 812 19.32 -25.16 52.50
C LYS A 812 20.75 -25.34 53.03
N VAL A 813 21.77 -25.05 52.22
CA VAL A 813 23.18 -25.16 52.63
C VAL A 813 23.43 -24.24 53.83
N LYS A 814 23.04 -22.96 53.75
CA LYS A 814 23.11 -22.02 54.88
C LYS A 814 22.34 -22.50 56.12
N LEU A 815 21.17 -23.11 55.95
CA LEU A 815 20.40 -23.67 57.08
C LEU A 815 21.08 -24.90 57.71
N LEU A 816 21.80 -25.72 56.93
CA LEU A 816 22.60 -26.84 57.42
C LEU A 816 23.88 -26.34 58.13
N GLU A 817 24.54 -25.32 57.59
CA GLU A 817 25.68 -24.64 58.24
C GLU A 817 25.27 -24.01 59.58
N LEU A 818 24.12 -23.33 59.62
CA LEU A 818 23.53 -22.78 60.83
C LEU A 818 23.24 -23.89 61.85
N GLN A 819 22.69 -25.03 61.40
CA GLN A 819 22.44 -26.18 62.25
C GLN A 819 23.74 -26.75 62.84
N ASP A 820 24.81 -26.88 62.05
CA ASP A 820 26.10 -27.37 62.55
C ASP A 820 26.75 -26.38 63.54
N LEU A 821 26.75 -25.09 63.24
CA LEU A 821 27.26 -24.05 64.15
C LEU A 821 26.50 -24.05 65.49
N VAL A 822 25.16 -24.18 65.47
CA VAL A 822 24.35 -24.30 66.70
C VAL A 822 24.68 -25.58 67.46
N MET A 823 24.86 -26.72 66.79
CA MET A 823 25.31 -27.96 67.43
C MET A 823 26.72 -27.81 68.04
N ARG A 824 27.61 -27.07 67.39
CA ARG A 824 28.97 -26.79 67.85
C ARG A 824 28.97 -25.91 69.09
N LEU A 825 28.24 -24.79 69.07
CA LEU A 825 28.03 -23.91 70.23
C LEU A 825 27.46 -24.67 71.44
N VAL A 826 26.49 -25.57 71.21
CA VAL A 826 25.93 -26.41 72.28
C VAL A 826 26.96 -27.40 72.83
N LYS A 827 27.83 -27.99 71.99
CA LYS A 827 28.94 -28.84 72.45
C LYS A 827 29.96 -28.04 73.26
N GLU A 828 30.46 -26.93 72.73
CA GLU A 828 31.42 -26.02 73.38
C GLU A 828 30.91 -25.60 74.76
N ARG A 829 29.65 -25.18 74.86
CA ARG A 829 28.99 -24.85 76.12
C ARG A 829 28.88 -26.06 77.06
N ASN A 830 28.49 -27.24 76.56
CA ASN A 830 28.37 -28.45 77.39
C ASN A 830 29.74 -28.94 77.90
N GLU A 831 30.81 -28.77 77.13
CA GLU A 831 32.19 -29.02 77.56
C GLU A 831 32.64 -28.01 78.62
N TRP A 832 32.29 -26.73 78.47
CA TRP A 832 32.53 -25.72 79.50
C TRP A 832 31.80 -26.07 80.81
N TYR A 833 30.52 -26.44 80.75
CA TYR A 833 29.78 -26.93 81.93
C TYR A 833 30.42 -28.19 82.53
N SER A 834 30.92 -29.11 81.71
CA SER A 834 31.59 -30.32 82.19
C SER A 834 32.91 -30.01 82.89
N LYS A 835 33.71 -29.08 82.35
CA LYS A 835 34.94 -28.56 82.96
C LYS A 835 34.66 -27.81 84.26
N TYR A 836 33.63 -26.97 84.29
CA TYR A 836 33.18 -26.25 85.48
C TYR A 836 32.72 -27.20 86.60
N VAL A 837 31.91 -28.21 86.28
CA VAL A 837 31.44 -29.21 87.26
C VAL A 837 32.62 -30.06 87.78
N ALA A 838 33.57 -30.44 86.91
CA ALA A 838 34.78 -31.16 87.33
C ALA A 838 35.69 -30.31 88.24
N ALA A 839 35.85 -29.01 87.94
CA ALA A 839 36.58 -28.07 88.79
C ALA A 839 35.87 -27.83 90.14
N ALA A 840 34.54 -27.76 90.15
CA ALA A 840 33.73 -27.61 91.37
C ALA A 840 33.78 -28.85 92.29
N GLN A 841 34.12 -30.02 91.76
CA GLN A 841 34.28 -31.26 92.52
C GLN A 841 35.69 -31.44 93.13
N ASN A 842 36.66 -30.56 92.84
CA ASN A 842 38.03 -30.67 93.33
C ASN A 842 38.46 -29.41 94.12
N PRO A 843 38.47 -29.44 95.48
CA PRO A 843 38.65 -28.24 96.32
C PRO A 843 39.96 -27.47 96.11
N GLU A 844 41.06 -28.14 95.74
CA GLU A 844 42.37 -27.48 95.54
C GLU A 844 42.46 -26.66 94.25
N LEU A 845 41.75 -27.06 93.18
CA LEU A 845 41.76 -26.32 91.91
C LEU A 845 40.86 -25.08 91.96
N LEU A 846 39.80 -25.11 92.77
CA LEU A 846 38.91 -23.97 93.01
C LEU A 846 39.62 -22.80 93.71
N ALA A 847 40.66 -23.07 94.52
CA ALA A 847 41.52 -22.05 95.10
C ALA A 847 42.41 -21.39 94.04
N ARG A 848 43.09 -22.19 93.20
CA ARG A 848 43.94 -21.67 92.11
C ARG A 848 43.16 -20.88 91.06
N LEU A 849 41.95 -21.31 90.69
CA LEU A 849 41.10 -20.54 89.77
C LEU A 849 40.63 -19.21 90.36
N ARG A 850 40.48 -19.10 91.70
CA ARG A 850 40.20 -17.81 92.36
C ARG A 850 41.42 -16.88 92.39
N GLU A 851 42.63 -17.43 92.50
CA GLU A 851 43.85 -16.62 92.47
C GLU A 851 44.21 -16.14 91.06
N VAL A 852 43.97 -16.95 90.02
CA VAL A 852 44.19 -16.54 88.61
C VAL A 852 43.12 -15.54 88.15
N ASN A 853 41.84 -15.76 88.47
CA ASN A 853 40.78 -14.84 88.03
C ASN A 853 40.87 -13.44 88.65
N LEU A 854 41.56 -13.25 89.78
CA LEU A 854 41.78 -11.91 90.34
C LEU A 854 42.88 -11.10 89.62
N ALA A 855 43.59 -11.70 88.67
CA ALA A 855 44.59 -11.02 87.83
C ALA A 855 44.08 -10.67 86.42
N ASP A 856 43.23 -11.52 85.82
CA ASP A 856 42.70 -11.30 84.45
C ASP A 856 41.42 -10.43 84.38
N GLU A 857 40.71 -10.21 85.50
CA GLU A 857 39.51 -9.33 85.55
C GLU A 857 39.79 -7.83 85.29
N ALA A 858 41.04 -7.44 85.00
CA ALA A 858 41.42 -6.04 84.78
C ALA A 858 41.41 -5.58 83.31
N GLU A 859 41.52 -6.46 82.32
CA GLU A 859 41.60 -6.09 80.88
C GLU A 859 40.82 -7.02 79.92
N GLN A 860 39.62 -7.49 80.30
CA GLN A 860 38.68 -8.07 79.33
C GLN A 860 37.30 -7.40 79.39
N ASP A 861 37.04 -6.58 78.36
CA ASP A 861 35.76 -5.94 78.09
C ASP A 861 34.64 -6.98 77.90
N PRO A 862 33.41 -6.81 78.43
CA PRO A 862 32.32 -7.82 78.35
C PRO A 862 31.76 -8.07 76.93
N SER A 863 32.46 -7.67 75.88
CA SER A 863 32.02 -7.56 74.49
C SER A 863 32.58 -8.66 73.56
N GLN A 864 33.40 -9.58 74.08
CA GLN A 864 33.80 -10.78 73.32
C GLN A 864 32.67 -11.82 73.26
N GLU A 865 31.68 -11.61 72.38
CA GLU A 865 30.76 -12.70 72.01
C GLU A 865 31.56 -13.86 71.41
N ASP A 866 31.19 -15.11 71.75
CA ASP A 866 31.83 -16.34 71.26
C ASP A 866 32.05 -16.30 69.73
N PRO A 867 33.19 -16.76 69.20
CA PRO A 867 33.44 -16.74 67.76
C PRO A 867 32.38 -17.54 66.98
N THR A 868 31.93 -18.68 67.54
CA THR A 868 30.82 -19.48 67.01
C THR A 868 29.49 -18.71 67.03
N ALA A 869 29.23 -17.90 68.07
CA ALA A 869 28.02 -17.07 68.15
C ALA A 869 28.04 -15.90 67.16
N LYS A 870 29.19 -15.24 66.97
CA LYS A 870 29.38 -14.21 65.93
C LYS A 870 29.12 -14.78 64.53
N GLN A 871 29.61 -15.98 64.27
CA GLN A 871 29.39 -16.67 62.98
C GLN A 871 27.92 -17.04 62.77
N ILE A 872 27.20 -17.47 63.81
CA ILE A 872 25.74 -17.68 63.78
C ILE A 872 24.99 -16.37 63.49
N MET A 873 25.33 -15.27 64.17
CA MET A 873 24.68 -13.97 63.99
C MET A 873 24.90 -13.39 62.58
N GLN A 874 26.10 -13.58 62.02
CA GLN A 874 26.41 -13.23 60.63
C GLN A 874 25.60 -14.07 59.64
N LEU A 875 25.56 -15.40 59.80
CA LEU A 875 24.82 -16.30 58.92
C LEU A 875 23.29 -16.06 58.98
N LEU A 876 22.75 -15.74 60.16
CA LEU A 876 21.36 -15.33 60.32
C LEU A 876 21.05 -14.02 59.57
N ARG A 877 21.95 -13.03 59.62
CA ARG A 877 21.83 -11.77 58.84
C ARG A 877 21.80 -12.06 57.34
N GLU A 878 22.65 -12.98 56.87
CA GLU A 878 22.72 -13.41 55.46
C GLU A 878 21.56 -14.30 54.97
N ILE A 879 20.78 -14.87 55.89
CA ILE A 879 19.52 -15.57 55.61
C ILE A 879 18.35 -14.57 55.64
N GLN A 880 18.41 -13.56 56.52
CA GLN A 880 17.37 -12.56 56.70
C GLN A 880 17.34 -11.50 55.57
N ASN A 881 18.51 -11.14 55.01
CA ASN A 881 18.66 -10.19 53.91
C ASN A 881 19.26 -10.85 52.64
N PRO A 882 18.51 -11.69 51.89
CA PRO A 882 19.02 -12.28 50.65
C PRO A 882 19.25 -11.25 49.53
N GLN A 883 18.59 -10.08 49.58
CA GLN A 883 18.68 -9.05 48.54
C GLN A 883 20.02 -8.31 48.46
N GLU A 884 20.87 -8.36 49.49
CA GLU A 884 22.19 -7.69 49.47
C GLU A 884 23.25 -8.49 48.69
N ARG A 885 22.91 -9.69 48.16
CA ARG A 885 23.82 -10.57 47.41
C ARG A 885 23.71 -10.51 45.89
N SER A 886 23.12 -9.46 45.33
CA SER A 886 23.20 -9.21 43.88
C SER A 886 23.56 -7.76 43.63
N GLY A 887 24.64 -7.55 42.87
CA GLY A 887 25.01 -6.24 42.34
C GLY A 887 23.94 -5.67 41.40
N SER A 888 24.20 -4.49 40.84
CA SER A 888 23.22 -3.70 40.08
C SER A 888 22.44 -4.47 39.01
N LEU A 889 21.26 -3.92 38.67
CA LEU A 889 20.31 -4.38 37.64
C LEU A 889 19.34 -5.49 38.06
N LEU A 890 18.35 -5.11 38.86
CA LEU A 890 16.99 -5.00 38.31
C LEU A 890 16.15 -4.07 39.18
N GLU A 891 15.53 -3.04 38.58
CA GLU A 891 14.29 -2.52 39.16
C GLU A 891 13.27 -3.65 39.13
N ASN A 892 12.88 -4.17 40.29
CA ASN A 892 11.70 -5.02 40.38
C ASN A 892 10.46 -4.12 40.41
N PRO A 893 9.66 -4.05 39.34
CA PRO A 893 8.33 -3.48 39.46
C PRO A 893 7.49 -4.46 40.29
N CYS A 894 7.41 -4.21 41.60
CA CYS A 894 6.34 -4.75 42.42
C CYS A 894 5.02 -4.14 41.94
N ILE A 895 4.45 -4.69 40.86
CA ILE A 895 3.13 -4.34 40.35
C ILE A 895 2.13 -4.69 41.47
N PRO A 896 1.47 -3.70 42.11
CA PRO A 896 0.56 -3.98 43.21
C PRO A 896 -0.74 -4.56 42.63
N PHE A 897 -0.94 -5.87 42.76
CA PHE A 897 -2.17 -6.52 42.32
C PHE A 897 -3.33 -6.13 43.25
N PHE A 898 -4.05 -5.07 42.88
CA PHE A 898 -5.30 -4.69 43.54
C PHE A 898 -6.46 -5.55 43.04
N TYR A 899 -6.89 -6.50 43.88
CA TYR A 899 -8.14 -7.22 43.65
C TYR A 899 -9.34 -6.33 44.00
N ARG A 900 -10.17 -6.02 43.00
CA ARG A 900 -11.54 -5.54 43.20
C ARG A 900 -12.45 -6.39 42.32
N ALA A 901 -13.37 -7.11 42.93
CA ALA A 901 -14.49 -7.71 42.22
C ALA A 901 -15.40 -6.60 41.69
N ASP A 902 -15.78 -6.69 40.42
CA ASP A 902 -16.90 -5.92 39.86
C ASP A 902 -18.22 -6.60 40.22
N GLU A 903 -19.37 -5.94 40.03
CA GLU A 903 -20.70 -6.43 40.45
C GLU A 903 -21.17 -7.73 39.74
N ASN A 904 -20.34 -8.30 38.86
CA ASN A 904 -20.61 -9.49 38.06
C ASN A 904 -19.60 -10.66 38.29
N ASP A 905 -18.81 -10.64 39.39
CA ASP A 905 -17.84 -11.69 39.76
C ASP A 905 -16.70 -11.97 38.75
N GLU A 906 -16.49 -11.12 37.74
CA GLU A 906 -15.35 -11.23 36.82
C GLU A 906 -14.10 -10.49 37.34
N VAL A 907 -13.00 -11.22 37.56
CA VAL A 907 -11.73 -10.66 38.03
C VAL A 907 -10.95 -10.02 36.86
N LYS A 908 -11.02 -8.69 36.73
CA LYS A 908 -10.13 -7.93 35.84
C LYS A 908 -8.83 -7.56 36.54
N ILE A 909 -7.72 -8.10 36.03
CA ILE A 909 -6.38 -7.67 36.40
C ILE A 909 -6.07 -6.37 35.64
N MET A 910 -6.00 -5.23 36.33
CA MET A 910 -5.38 -4.03 35.77
C MET A 910 -3.90 -4.01 36.17
N VAL A 911 -3.05 -4.00 35.16
CA VAL A 911 -1.64 -3.61 35.28
C VAL A 911 -1.58 -2.11 35.01
N VAL A 912 -0.91 -1.36 35.89
CA VAL A 912 -0.58 0.07 35.72
C VAL A 912 0.92 0.15 35.49
#